data_AF-B8LBW8-F1
#
_entry.id   AF-B8LBW8-F1
#
_cell.length_a   1.000
_cell.length_b   1.000
_cell.length_c   1.000
_cell.angle_alpha   90.00
_cell.angle_beta   90.00
_cell.angle_gamma   90.00
#
_symmetry.space_group_name_H-M   'P 1'
#
loop_
_entity.id
_entity.type
_entity.pdbx_description
1 polymer ?
#
loop_
_entity_poly.entity_id
_entity_poly.type
_entity_poly.pdbx_seq_one_letter_code
_entity_poly.pdbx_strand_id
1 'polypeptide(L)'
;EKRKNGDACSLCGCEKLLFEPPVFYCNGLTCRSKRIRRNSYFFVGGNNQYHWCQPCFDDMKDNQKLELADMTLTKNQLDKKKNNEVPEESWVQCDRCERWIHQICALFNTRQNKDQRSEFVCPSCTIEDREKKNKLEPSSTTPMAEDLPRTKLSEHLEKHVREKFHEEMARMAKERSEKEDITYDGGGEIYIRQVSSMTRTLDVRERMRKRYSFKNYPSEFKYRCKCIIVFQNLDGVDVILFGLYVYEHDETNPMPDQRAVYVSYLDSVHYMRPRRMRTFVYHELLISYLDYVRNKGYSTAHIWACPPLKGDDYILFAKPEDQKIPKDDRLRQWYLDMLKDCQKRGIVGKLTNAYDLYFANPKNDATVLPYMEGDYFPAELENIIKDLEEGKNLSKKPDGSGKKKGKKEKKTKKAASGILAEGVDVKSLQAGGRDAVMKKLGETIHPMKESFLVAFLDWEGAKEEDRVVPKDVMEYREKHGINIRKSVVPPSGMDIEELEDSPKEKPDDEMDCEFLNNRQLFLNLCQGNHYQFDQLRRAKHTSMMVLWHLHNRDAPKFVQQCAVCSREILQGNRYHCPTCADYDMCQECMTNPGVPRHQHPLKAIPVGNQQNNLTAEQRKERQRSIQLHMTLLLHAATCKSQKCASANCAKMKGLLKHGSSCKVKANGGCHVCKRIWALLQIHARQCKEDNCPVPNCMAIRERFRQLTLQQQAMDDRRRQMMNQTYHQQAR
;
A
#
# COMPACT_ATOMS: atom_id res chain seq x y z
N GLU A 1 -37.19 20.28 -7.04
CA GLU A 1 -36.98 21.68 -7.46
C GLU A 1 -35.50 21.92 -7.73
N LYS A 2 -35.18 22.51 -8.88
CA LYS A 2 -33.81 22.92 -9.23
C LYS A 2 -33.42 24.11 -8.35
N ARG A 3 -32.22 24.07 -7.75
CA ARG A 3 -31.60 25.14 -6.93
C ARG A 3 -31.98 26.51 -7.51
N LYS A 4 -32.89 27.24 -6.83
CA LYS A 4 -33.09 28.67 -7.09
C LYS A 4 -31.81 29.36 -6.61
N ASN A 5 -31.05 29.92 -7.54
CA ASN A 5 -29.98 30.93 -7.42
C ASN A 5 -29.34 31.17 -6.03
N GLY A 6 -28.02 30.96 -5.93
CA GLY A 6 -27.16 31.93 -5.22
C GLY A 6 -26.59 31.62 -3.83
N ASP A 7 -26.81 30.44 -3.23
CA ASP A 7 -26.26 30.19 -1.89
C ASP A 7 -24.90 29.49 -1.95
N ALA A 8 -23.83 30.26 -1.76
CA ALA A 8 -22.51 29.75 -1.45
C ALA A 8 -22.53 28.91 -0.16
N CYS A 9 -21.60 27.97 -0.03
CA CYS A 9 -21.46 27.17 1.19
C CYS A 9 -21.32 28.09 2.40
N SER A 10 -22.23 27.97 3.37
CA SER A 10 -22.26 28.87 4.53
C SER A 10 -21.02 28.79 5.45
N LEU A 11 -20.16 27.77 5.28
CA LEU A 11 -18.88 27.67 6.01
C LEU A 11 -17.69 28.23 5.22
N CYS A 12 -17.58 27.93 3.92
CA CYS A 12 -16.39 28.30 3.14
C CYS A 12 -16.61 29.45 2.16
N GLY A 13 -17.85 29.91 1.98
CA GLY A 13 -18.21 30.98 1.05
C GLY A 13 -18.04 30.61 -0.43
N CYS A 14 -17.73 29.36 -0.77
CA CYS A 14 -17.56 28.91 -2.15
C CYS A 14 -18.87 28.35 -2.72
N GLU A 15 -19.16 28.67 -3.97
CA GLU A 15 -20.30 28.11 -4.71
C GLU A 15 -20.01 26.72 -5.29
N LYS A 16 -18.74 26.43 -5.56
CA LYS A 16 -18.33 25.19 -6.22
C LYS A 16 -16.92 24.81 -5.82
N LEU A 17 -16.73 23.55 -5.43
CA LEU A 17 -15.41 22.94 -5.21
C LEU A 17 -15.31 21.65 -6.03
N LEU A 18 -14.20 21.49 -6.73
CA LEU A 18 -13.97 20.38 -7.67
C LEU A 18 -12.91 19.44 -7.12
N PHE A 19 -13.16 18.14 -7.18
CA PHE A 19 -12.18 17.10 -6.85
C PHE A 19 -11.07 17.00 -7.90
N GLU A 20 -9.94 16.40 -7.51
CA GLU A 20 -8.93 15.94 -8.48
C GLU A 20 -9.58 15.07 -9.57
N PRO A 21 -9.32 15.34 -10.86
CA PRO A 21 -9.92 14.58 -11.94
C PRO A 21 -9.50 13.10 -11.93
N PRO A 22 -10.39 12.17 -12.33
CA PRO A 22 -10.05 10.75 -12.44
C PRO A 22 -8.86 10.50 -13.38
N VAL A 23 -7.96 9.61 -12.95
CA VAL A 23 -6.81 9.17 -13.73
C VAL A 23 -7.06 7.76 -14.24
N PHE A 24 -7.20 7.62 -15.56
CA PHE A 24 -7.39 6.32 -16.21
C PHE A 24 -6.09 5.77 -16.78
N TYR A 25 -5.91 4.47 -16.69
CA TYR A 25 -4.77 3.74 -17.25
C TYR A 25 -5.24 2.75 -18.31
N CYS A 26 -4.51 2.67 -19.43
CA CYS A 26 -4.87 1.80 -20.54
C CYS A 26 -4.56 0.31 -20.23
N ASN A 27 -5.52 -0.57 -20.49
CA ASN A 27 -5.43 -2.03 -20.41
C ASN A 27 -4.95 -2.68 -21.74
N GLY A 28 -4.69 -1.89 -22.78
CA GLY A 28 -4.26 -2.38 -24.09
C GLY A 28 -2.85 -2.97 -24.08
N LEU A 29 -2.61 -4.00 -24.90
CA LEU A 29 -1.33 -4.75 -24.92
C LEU A 29 -0.11 -3.86 -25.20
N THR A 30 -0.25 -2.87 -26.09
CA THR A 30 0.82 -1.96 -26.53
C THR A 30 0.99 -0.74 -25.62
N CYS A 31 0.00 -0.42 -24.79
CA CYS A 31 0.01 0.73 -23.87
C CYS A 31 -0.30 0.34 -22.42
N ARG A 32 0.01 -0.91 -22.02
CA ARG A 32 -0.28 -1.40 -20.67
C ARG A 32 0.18 -0.41 -19.62
N SER A 33 -0.75 0.02 -18.77
CA SER A 33 -0.50 0.89 -17.63
C SER A 33 0.00 2.30 -17.98
N LYS A 34 -0.15 2.75 -19.25
CA LYS A 34 0.04 4.17 -19.62
C LYS A 34 -1.19 4.99 -19.26
N ARG A 35 -0.96 6.17 -18.70
CA ARG A 35 -2.03 7.14 -18.38
C ARG A 35 -2.73 7.59 -19.66
N ILE A 36 -4.05 7.51 -19.68
CA ILE A 36 -4.89 8.06 -20.74
C ILE A 36 -4.93 9.58 -20.58
N ARG A 37 -4.61 10.30 -21.65
CA ARG A 37 -4.48 11.76 -21.63
C ARG A 37 -5.82 12.43 -21.25
N ARG A 38 -5.75 13.57 -20.55
CA ARG A 38 -6.93 14.43 -20.35
C ARG A 38 -7.43 14.98 -21.68
N ASN A 39 -8.74 15.17 -21.78
CA ASN A 39 -9.47 15.62 -22.95
C ASN A 39 -9.39 14.71 -24.19
N SER A 40 -8.73 13.55 -24.12
CA SER A 40 -8.78 12.54 -25.20
C SER A 40 -9.98 11.62 -25.05
N TYR A 41 -10.41 11.04 -26.17
CA TYR A 41 -11.36 9.94 -26.16
C TYR A 41 -10.69 8.64 -25.70
N PHE A 42 -11.47 7.82 -25.01
CA PHE A 42 -11.09 6.50 -24.56
C PHE A 42 -12.31 5.58 -24.58
N PHE A 43 -12.06 4.29 -24.41
CA PHE A 43 -13.09 3.27 -24.38
C PHE A 43 -13.10 2.60 -23.02
N VAL A 44 -14.29 2.31 -22.51
CA VAL A 44 -14.48 1.76 -21.17
C VAL A 44 -15.38 0.54 -21.20
N GLY A 45 -15.09 -0.45 -20.37
CA GLY A 45 -15.87 -1.68 -20.28
C GLY A 45 -15.85 -2.31 -18.89
N GLY A 46 -16.76 -3.25 -18.67
CA GLY A 46 -16.85 -4.00 -17.42
C GLY A 46 -17.30 -3.15 -16.24
N ASN A 47 -18.39 -2.39 -16.40
CA ASN A 47 -18.93 -1.46 -15.40
C ASN A 47 -17.89 -0.42 -14.96
N ASN A 48 -17.29 0.28 -15.93
CA ASN A 48 -16.28 1.32 -15.70
C ASN A 48 -14.99 0.91 -14.98
N GLN A 49 -14.64 -0.38 -15.04
CA GLN A 49 -13.41 -0.89 -14.42
C GLN A 49 -12.21 -0.88 -15.36
N TYR A 50 -12.43 -1.13 -16.65
CA TYR A 50 -11.35 -1.33 -17.62
C TYR A 50 -11.38 -0.27 -18.70
N HIS A 51 -10.20 0.23 -19.06
CA HIS A 51 -10.07 1.41 -19.91
C HIS A 51 -9.06 1.16 -21.04
N TRP A 52 -9.35 1.64 -22.24
CA TRP A 52 -8.46 1.57 -23.38
C TRP A 52 -8.32 2.94 -24.04
N CYS A 53 -7.08 3.36 -24.29
CA CYS A 53 -6.84 4.54 -25.11
C CYS A 53 -7.28 4.28 -26.56
N GLN A 54 -7.56 5.36 -27.29
CA GLN A 54 -7.97 5.29 -28.69
C GLN A 54 -7.04 4.38 -29.54
N PRO A 55 -5.69 4.53 -29.53
CA PRO A 55 -4.82 3.66 -30.31
C PRO A 55 -4.97 2.17 -29.98
N CYS A 56 -5.03 1.82 -28.69
CA CYS A 56 -5.17 0.41 -28.31
C CYS A 56 -6.53 -0.17 -28.63
N PHE A 57 -7.59 0.64 -28.67
CA PHE A 57 -8.90 0.20 -29.12
C PHE A 57 -8.91 -0.05 -30.64
N ASP A 58 -8.28 0.84 -31.40
CA ASP A 58 -8.18 0.71 -32.86
C ASP A 58 -7.37 -0.54 -33.25
N ASP A 59 -6.34 -0.89 -32.47
CA ASP A 59 -5.54 -2.12 -32.65
C ASP A 59 -6.32 -3.42 -32.35
N MET A 60 -7.50 -3.37 -31.71
CA MET A 60 -8.29 -4.56 -31.39
C MET A 60 -9.06 -5.10 -32.59
N LYS A 61 -9.07 -6.43 -32.73
CA LYS A 61 -9.95 -7.11 -33.69
C LYS A 61 -11.38 -7.18 -33.13
N ASP A 62 -12.40 -7.02 -33.98
CA ASP A 62 -13.79 -6.88 -33.55
C ASP A 62 -14.33 -8.10 -32.77
N ASN A 63 -13.86 -9.32 -33.11
CA ASN A 63 -14.22 -10.56 -32.42
C ASN A 63 -13.18 -11.00 -31.37
N GLN A 64 -12.21 -10.16 -31.03
CA GLN A 64 -11.22 -10.49 -30.02
C GLN A 64 -11.88 -10.54 -28.64
N LYS A 65 -11.79 -11.71 -27.99
CA LYS A 65 -12.14 -11.85 -26.58
C LYS A 65 -11.04 -11.24 -25.73
N LEU A 66 -11.40 -10.22 -24.98
CA LEU A 66 -10.59 -9.57 -23.96
C LEU A 66 -10.81 -10.33 -22.66
N GLU A 67 -9.92 -11.27 -22.37
CA GLU A 67 -9.94 -12.00 -21.10
C GLU A 67 -9.40 -11.09 -19.98
N LEU A 68 -10.28 -10.72 -19.04
CA LEU A 68 -9.98 -9.88 -17.88
C LEU A 68 -10.11 -10.72 -16.59
N ALA A 69 -9.83 -10.13 -15.43
CA ALA A 69 -9.84 -10.84 -14.13
C ALA A 69 -11.14 -11.56 -13.82
N ASP A 70 -12.24 -10.88 -14.09
CA ASP A 70 -13.55 -11.19 -13.55
C ASP A 70 -14.60 -11.36 -14.65
N MET A 71 -14.24 -11.09 -15.89
CA MET A 71 -15.12 -11.17 -17.04
C MET A 71 -14.35 -11.29 -18.35
N THR A 72 -15.06 -11.70 -19.39
CA THR A 72 -14.59 -11.62 -20.78
C THR A 72 -15.39 -10.54 -21.49
N LEU A 73 -14.70 -9.59 -22.13
CA LEU A 73 -15.33 -8.54 -22.92
C LEU A 73 -15.00 -8.70 -24.40
N THR A 74 -15.83 -8.16 -25.28
CA THR A 74 -15.52 -7.95 -26.69
C THR A 74 -15.47 -6.45 -27.00
N LYS A 75 -14.85 -6.09 -28.11
CA LYS A 75 -14.69 -4.69 -28.54
C LYS A 75 -16.03 -3.93 -28.60
N ASN A 76 -17.10 -4.61 -29.01
CA ASN A 76 -18.45 -4.04 -29.15
C ASN A 76 -19.13 -3.76 -27.81
N GLN A 77 -18.59 -4.28 -26.69
CA GLN A 77 -19.10 -4.04 -25.34
C GLN A 77 -18.38 -2.87 -24.66
N LEU A 78 -17.56 -2.11 -25.40
CA LEU A 78 -16.81 -0.97 -24.88
C LEU A 78 -17.49 0.34 -25.30
N ASP A 79 -17.75 1.20 -24.32
CA ASP A 79 -18.37 2.51 -24.53
C ASP A 79 -17.31 3.58 -24.75
N LYS A 80 -17.52 4.45 -25.75
CA LYS A 80 -16.64 5.59 -26.02
C LYS A 80 -16.96 6.73 -25.05
N LYS A 81 -15.97 7.20 -24.31
CA LYS A 81 -16.05 8.34 -23.38
C LYS A 81 -14.94 9.37 -23.67
N LYS A 82 -15.12 10.60 -23.16
CA LYS A 82 -14.11 11.67 -23.20
C LYS A 82 -13.57 11.89 -21.79
N ASN A 83 -12.24 11.94 -21.63
CA ASN A 83 -11.61 12.14 -20.33
C ASN A 83 -11.59 13.64 -19.94
N ASN A 84 -12.76 14.25 -19.76
CA ASN A 84 -12.90 15.66 -19.39
C ASN A 84 -13.71 15.88 -18.09
N GLU A 85 -14.24 14.82 -17.51
CA GLU A 85 -15.05 14.89 -16.29
C GLU A 85 -14.22 15.35 -15.08
N VAL A 86 -14.80 16.20 -14.24
CA VAL A 86 -14.25 16.64 -12.97
C VAL A 86 -15.38 16.58 -11.94
N PRO A 87 -15.35 15.64 -10.99
CA PRO A 87 -16.38 15.51 -9.98
C PRO A 87 -16.45 16.77 -9.08
N GLU A 88 -17.67 17.16 -8.68
CA GLU A 88 -17.92 18.24 -7.73
C GLU A 88 -18.08 17.67 -6.31
N GLU A 89 -17.66 18.44 -5.29
CA GLU A 89 -17.91 18.11 -3.90
C GLU A 89 -19.41 18.02 -3.59
N SER A 90 -19.80 16.96 -2.88
CA SER A 90 -21.18 16.75 -2.46
C SER A 90 -21.59 17.77 -1.38
N TRP A 91 -22.91 18.00 -1.30
CA TRP A 91 -23.51 18.97 -0.39
C TRP A 91 -24.42 18.29 0.63
N VAL A 92 -24.56 18.90 1.80
CA VAL A 92 -25.49 18.52 2.86
C VAL A 92 -26.27 19.75 3.31
N GLN A 93 -27.58 19.59 3.54
CA GLN A 93 -28.45 20.65 4.02
C GLN A 93 -28.65 20.48 5.53
N CYS A 94 -28.48 21.56 6.29
CA CYS A 94 -28.80 21.59 7.71
C CYS A 94 -30.31 21.42 7.94
N ASP A 95 -30.72 20.48 8.77
CA ASP A 95 -32.14 20.24 9.07
C ASP A 95 -32.77 21.33 9.96
N ARG A 96 -31.96 22.25 10.51
CA ARG A 96 -32.44 23.34 11.38
C ARG A 96 -32.56 24.69 10.70
N CYS A 97 -31.49 25.12 10.04
CA CYS A 97 -31.44 26.42 9.37
C CYS A 97 -31.63 26.31 7.87
N GLU A 98 -31.80 25.08 7.34
CA GLU A 98 -32.01 24.77 5.92
C GLU A 98 -30.89 25.24 4.98
N ARG A 99 -29.78 25.76 5.52
CA ARG A 99 -28.62 26.19 4.74
C ARG A 99 -27.84 25.01 4.19
N TRP A 100 -27.32 25.19 2.98
CA TRP A 100 -26.48 24.21 2.30
C TRP A 100 -24.99 24.42 2.62
N ILE A 101 -24.29 23.30 2.81
CA ILE A 101 -22.88 23.25 3.17
C ILE A 101 -22.21 22.14 2.37
N HIS A 102 -20.99 22.34 1.91
CA HIS A 102 -20.19 21.23 1.37
C HIS A 102 -19.99 20.15 2.45
N GLN A 103 -20.24 18.89 2.10
CA GLN A 103 -20.10 17.75 3.02
C GLN A 103 -18.73 17.72 3.71
N ILE A 104 -17.67 18.01 2.96
CA ILE A 104 -16.28 18.04 3.45
C ILE A 104 -16.06 19.20 4.42
N CYS A 105 -16.62 20.39 4.13
CA CYS A 105 -16.54 21.55 5.03
C CYS A 105 -17.23 21.26 6.38
N ALA A 106 -18.35 20.53 6.36
CA ALA A 106 -19.06 20.14 7.56
C ALA A 106 -18.44 18.93 8.30
N LEU A 107 -17.39 18.31 7.74
CA LEU A 107 -16.88 17.00 8.18
C LEU A 107 -17.98 15.96 8.37
N PHE A 108 -18.96 15.95 7.44
CA PHE A 108 -20.12 15.08 7.57
C PHE A 108 -19.82 13.67 7.04
N ASN A 109 -20.00 12.68 7.92
CA ASN A 109 -19.89 11.26 7.59
C ASN A 109 -21.27 10.69 7.24
N THR A 110 -21.54 10.57 5.93
CA THR A 110 -22.79 9.98 5.40
C THR A 110 -23.05 8.56 5.88
N ARG A 111 -22.01 7.83 6.30
CA ARG A 111 -22.10 6.41 6.69
C ARG A 111 -22.34 6.21 8.19
N GLN A 112 -22.24 7.26 8.99
CA GLN A 112 -22.55 7.21 10.42
C GLN A 112 -24.06 7.37 10.69
N ASN A 113 -24.82 7.92 9.73
CA ASN A 113 -26.28 8.06 9.81
C ASN A 113 -27.00 6.73 9.51
N LYS A 114 -27.01 5.87 10.54
CA LYS A 114 -27.51 4.47 10.52
C LYS A 114 -28.91 4.30 9.92
N ASP A 115 -29.78 5.31 10.01
CA ASP A 115 -31.18 5.19 9.59
C ASP A 115 -31.57 6.12 8.43
N GLN A 116 -30.64 6.89 7.86
CA GLN A 116 -30.92 8.05 6.97
C GLN A 116 -31.92 9.08 7.56
N ARG A 117 -32.25 8.96 8.85
CA ARG A 117 -33.19 9.81 9.61
C ARG A 117 -32.51 10.65 10.69
N SER A 118 -31.21 10.46 10.91
CA SER A 118 -30.47 11.26 11.89
C SER A 118 -30.33 12.68 11.36
N GLU A 119 -30.87 13.64 12.11
CA GLU A 119 -30.80 15.07 11.82
C GLU A 119 -29.34 15.51 11.66
N PHE A 120 -28.98 16.08 10.51
CA PHE A 120 -27.73 16.80 10.34
C PHE A 120 -27.93 18.26 10.78
N VAL A 121 -27.23 18.63 11.85
CA VAL A 121 -27.17 20.00 12.36
C VAL A 121 -25.82 20.59 11.98
N CYS A 122 -25.80 21.74 11.32
CA CYS A 122 -24.55 22.38 10.90
C CYS A 122 -23.72 22.87 12.11
N PRO A 123 -22.41 23.13 11.92
CA PRO A 123 -21.55 23.62 12.98
C PRO A 123 -22.08 24.90 13.65
N SER A 124 -22.58 25.87 12.90
CA SER A 124 -23.12 27.13 13.45
C SER A 124 -24.32 26.88 14.37
N CYS A 125 -25.32 26.11 13.93
CA CYS A 125 -26.47 25.77 14.77
C CYS A 125 -26.07 24.91 15.98
N THR A 126 -25.05 24.07 15.84
CA THR A 126 -24.53 23.26 16.96
C THR A 126 -23.86 24.13 18.01
N ILE A 127 -23.10 25.15 17.61
CA ILE A 127 -22.48 26.13 18.52
C ILE A 127 -23.56 26.92 19.27
N GLU A 128 -24.55 27.47 18.56
CA GLU A 128 -25.68 28.19 19.18
C GLU A 128 -26.43 27.32 20.21
N ASP A 129 -26.61 26.03 19.90
CA ASP A 129 -27.23 25.07 20.82
C ASP A 129 -26.41 24.84 22.09
N ARG A 130 -25.08 24.76 21.95
CA ARG A 130 -24.16 24.56 23.08
C ARG A 130 -24.12 25.77 23.98
N GLU A 131 -24.10 26.97 23.40
CA GLU A 131 -24.17 28.23 24.12
C GLU A 131 -25.48 28.33 24.91
N LYS A 132 -26.62 28.04 24.27
CA LYS A 132 -27.94 28.04 24.95
C LYS A 132 -28.04 27.02 26.08
N LYS A 133 -27.40 25.86 25.94
CA LYS A 133 -27.43 24.77 26.94
C LYS A 133 -26.30 24.87 27.97
N ASN A 134 -25.43 25.87 27.87
CA ASN A 134 -24.19 26.01 28.64
C ASN A 134 -23.34 24.72 28.66
N LYS A 135 -23.28 24.02 27.52
CA LYS A 135 -22.49 22.79 27.30
C LYS A 135 -21.47 23.05 26.20
N LEU A 136 -20.44 23.81 26.53
CA LEU A 136 -19.42 24.27 25.57
C LEU A 136 -18.53 23.13 25.05
N GLU A 137 -18.42 22.04 25.81
CA GLU A 137 -17.61 20.88 25.43
C GLU A 137 -18.14 20.15 24.19
N PRO A 138 -17.26 19.74 23.26
CA PRO A 138 -17.65 18.99 22.09
C PRO A 138 -18.05 17.54 22.44
N SER A 139 -19.31 17.20 22.19
CA SER A 139 -19.79 15.81 22.23
C SER A 139 -19.74 15.18 20.84
N SER A 140 -18.58 14.65 20.42
CA SER A 140 -18.49 13.85 19.20
C SER A 140 -18.52 12.36 19.54
N THR A 141 -19.23 11.57 18.73
CA THR A 141 -19.20 10.09 18.78
C THR A 141 -18.39 9.50 17.63
N THR A 142 -17.70 10.36 16.87
CA THR A 142 -16.87 9.94 15.73
C THR A 142 -15.64 9.20 16.25
N PRO A 143 -15.38 7.97 15.78
CA PRO A 143 -14.20 7.21 16.19
C PRO A 143 -12.90 7.94 15.86
N MET A 144 -11.99 7.96 16.83
CA MET A 144 -10.69 8.64 16.75
C MET A 144 -9.54 7.63 16.62
N ALA A 145 -8.34 8.11 16.29
CA ALA A 145 -7.14 7.28 16.20
C ALA A 145 -6.80 6.63 17.55
N GLU A 146 -7.12 7.31 18.66
CA GLU A 146 -6.97 6.77 20.00
C GLU A 146 -7.75 5.46 20.21
N ASP A 147 -8.95 5.37 19.65
CA ASP A 147 -9.90 4.25 19.79
C ASP A 147 -9.48 3.01 18.97
N LEU A 148 -8.51 3.15 18.07
CA LEU A 148 -8.00 2.03 17.30
C LEU A 148 -7.27 1.02 18.19
N PRO A 149 -7.35 -0.29 17.88
CA PRO A 149 -6.60 -1.30 18.61
C PRO A 149 -5.10 -1.00 18.66
N ARG A 150 -4.50 -1.15 19.85
CA ARG A 150 -3.07 -0.99 20.07
C ARG A 150 -2.35 -2.34 19.91
N THR A 151 -1.16 -2.32 19.33
CA THR A 151 -0.24 -3.46 19.25
C THR A 151 1.03 -3.13 20.01
N LYS A 152 1.84 -4.14 20.38
CA LYS A 152 3.16 -3.92 20.99
C LYS A 152 4.01 -2.92 20.20
N LEU A 153 4.02 -3.05 18.86
CA LEU A 153 4.71 -2.11 17.98
C LEU A 153 4.07 -0.72 18.03
N SER A 154 2.75 -0.61 17.98
CA SER A 154 2.06 0.69 18.06
C SER A 154 2.39 1.42 19.36
N GLU A 155 2.37 0.71 20.49
CA GLU A 155 2.66 1.27 21.81
C GLU A 155 4.12 1.70 21.94
N HIS A 156 5.05 0.87 21.45
CA HIS A 156 6.47 1.19 21.45
C HIS A 156 6.76 2.46 20.63
N LEU A 157 6.28 2.50 19.39
CA LEU A 157 6.49 3.64 18.48
C LEU A 157 5.81 4.91 19.01
N GLU A 158 4.55 4.81 19.41
CA GLU A 158 3.77 5.96 19.91
C GLU A 158 4.40 6.56 21.16
N LYS A 159 4.79 5.71 22.12
CA LYS A 159 5.43 6.17 23.35
C LYS A 159 6.72 6.94 23.04
N HIS A 160 7.63 6.31 22.29
CA HIS A 160 8.92 6.91 21.94
C HIS A 160 8.75 8.24 21.21
N VAL A 161 7.90 8.27 20.16
CA VAL A 161 7.72 9.46 19.33
C VAL A 161 7.02 10.57 20.11
N ARG A 162 6.05 10.28 20.98
CA ARG A 162 5.42 11.30 21.84
C ARG A 162 6.40 11.91 22.82
N GLU A 163 7.17 11.08 23.52
CA GLU A 163 8.19 11.55 24.47
C GLU A 163 9.17 12.50 23.75
N LYS A 164 9.70 12.09 22.59
CA LYS A 164 10.61 12.93 21.78
C LYS A 164 9.93 14.19 21.24
N PHE A 165 8.68 14.08 20.82
CA PHE A 165 7.90 15.23 20.35
C PHE A 165 7.71 16.26 21.46
N HIS A 166 7.29 15.84 22.65
CA HIS A 166 7.09 16.74 23.79
C HIS A 166 8.41 17.37 24.27
N GLU A 167 9.50 16.60 24.34
CA GLU A 167 10.85 17.12 24.65
C GLU A 167 11.27 18.23 23.68
N GLU A 168 11.16 17.97 22.38
CA GLU A 168 11.57 18.92 21.34
C GLU A 168 10.64 20.15 21.30
N MET A 169 9.34 19.96 21.54
CA MET A 169 8.37 21.04 21.66
C MET A 169 8.66 21.93 22.87
N ALA A 170 8.98 21.34 24.03
CA ALA A 170 9.38 22.10 25.22
C ALA A 170 10.68 22.87 24.98
N ARG A 171 11.66 22.27 24.29
CA ARG A 171 12.90 22.94 23.88
C ARG A 171 12.61 24.13 22.97
N MET A 172 11.80 23.94 21.94
CA MET A 172 11.38 25.01 21.01
C MET A 172 10.59 26.12 21.69
N ALA A 173 9.71 25.77 22.64
CA ALA A 173 8.94 26.73 23.42
C ALA A 173 9.87 27.59 24.30
N LYS A 174 10.86 26.98 24.96
CA LYS A 174 11.86 27.69 25.76
C LYS A 174 12.67 28.67 24.90
N GLU A 175 13.20 28.22 23.75
CA GLU A 175 13.97 29.06 22.82
C GLU A 175 13.18 30.27 22.26
N ARG A 176 11.85 30.17 22.18
CA ARG A 176 10.97 31.25 21.70
C ARG A 176 10.40 32.12 22.80
N SER A 177 10.08 31.55 23.96
CA SER A 177 9.66 32.32 25.14
C SER A 177 10.76 33.29 25.57
N GLU A 178 12.03 32.88 25.44
CA GLU A 178 13.19 33.76 25.64
C GLU A 178 13.30 34.90 24.60
N LYS A 179 12.52 34.88 23.50
CA LYS A 179 12.63 35.83 22.39
C LYS A 179 11.37 36.66 22.10
N GLU A 180 10.16 36.12 22.26
CA GLU A 180 8.97 36.71 21.60
C GLU A 180 7.64 36.70 22.40
N ASP A 181 7.56 36.21 23.64
CA ASP A 181 6.34 36.25 24.50
C ASP A 181 5.00 35.91 23.80
N ILE A 182 4.97 34.82 23.01
CA ILE A 182 3.78 34.34 22.27
C ILE A 182 3.39 32.93 22.70
N THR A 183 2.09 32.68 22.89
CA THR A 183 1.49 31.35 23.13
C THR A 183 1.60 30.44 21.90
N TYR A 184 2.09 29.22 22.09
CA TYR A 184 2.39 28.26 21.01
C TYR A 184 1.16 27.41 20.64
N ASP A 185 0.64 27.51 19.41
CA ASP A 185 -0.27 26.50 18.86
C ASP A 185 0.56 25.30 18.35
N GLY A 186 0.71 24.32 19.23
CA GLY A 186 1.52 23.14 18.98
C GLY A 186 0.88 22.06 18.11
N GLY A 187 -0.35 22.28 17.64
CA GLY A 187 -1.21 21.17 17.25
C GLY A 187 -1.55 20.29 18.45
N GLY A 188 -2.41 19.31 18.23
CA GLY A 188 -2.74 18.31 19.23
C GLY A 188 -1.78 17.12 19.23
N GLU A 189 -2.15 16.11 20.00
CA GLU A 189 -1.38 14.89 20.22
C GLU A 189 -1.12 14.08 18.94
N ILE A 190 0.00 13.35 18.94
CA ILE A 190 0.39 12.42 17.87
C ILE A 190 -0.11 11.03 18.23
N TYR A 191 -0.70 10.31 17.28
CA TYR A 191 -1.10 8.91 17.45
C TYR A 191 -0.44 8.04 16.39
N ILE A 192 0.08 6.88 16.77
CA ILE A 192 0.74 5.94 15.86
C ILE A 192 0.05 4.58 15.97
N ARG A 193 -0.42 4.06 14.84
CA ARG A 193 -1.15 2.79 14.79
C ARG A 193 -0.61 1.90 13.71
N GLN A 194 -0.23 0.69 14.09
CA GLN A 194 -0.17 -0.44 13.16
C GLN A 194 -1.61 -0.80 12.80
N VAL A 195 -1.97 -0.69 11.52
CA VAL A 195 -3.34 -0.89 11.03
C VAL A 195 -3.50 -2.16 10.19
N SER A 196 -2.39 -2.70 9.69
CA SER A 196 -2.30 -4.02 9.06
C SER A 196 -1.00 -4.72 9.45
N SER A 197 -1.04 -6.04 9.60
CA SER A 197 0.12 -6.94 9.73
C SER A 197 -0.24 -8.31 9.19
N MET A 198 0.25 -8.62 7.99
CA MET A 198 -0.14 -9.82 7.25
C MET A 198 1.09 -10.55 6.72
N THR A 199 1.10 -11.87 6.87
CA THR A 199 2.09 -12.73 6.22
C THR A 199 1.81 -12.80 4.72
N ARG A 200 2.83 -12.61 3.90
CA ARG A 200 2.79 -12.68 2.44
C ARG A 200 3.90 -13.58 1.93
N THR A 201 3.74 -14.04 0.70
CA THR A 201 4.73 -14.81 -0.02
C THR A 201 5.07 -14.08 -1.31
N LEU A 202 6.36 -13.92 -1.57
CA LEU A 202 6.91 -13.46 -2.84
C LEU A 202 7.49 -14.67 -3.59
N ASP A 203 6.88 -15.00 -4.72
CA ASP A 203 7.40 -16.04 -5.61
C ASP A 203 8.61 -15.54 -6.40
N VAL A 204 9.64 -16.36 -6.50
CA VAL A 204 10.80 -16.08 -7.35
C VAL A 204 10.38 -16.22 -8.81
N ARG A 205 10.68 -15.18 -9.60
CA ARG A 205 10.25 -15.07 -10.99
C ARG A 205 10.96 -16.12 -11.85
N GLU A 206 10.30 -16.48 -12.96
CA GLU A 206 10.61 -17.70 -13.73
C GLU A 206 12.06 -17.77 -14.23
N ARG A 207 12.62 -16.66 -14.75
CA ARG A 207 13.97 -16.68 -15.33
C ARG A 207 15.02 -16.76 -14.24
N MET A 208 14.86 -16.02 -13.15
CA MET A 208 15.73 -16.11 -11.98
C MET A 208 15.76 -17.56 -11.44
N ARG A 209 14.57 -18.14 -11.21
CA ARG A 209 14.43 -19.53 -10.73
C ARG A 209 15.11 -20.53 -11.66
N LYS A 210 14.88 -20.41 -12.98
CA LYS A 210 15.46 -21.32 -13.97
C LYS A 210 16.98 -21.22 -14.01
N ARG A 211 17.53 -20.00 -14.06
CA ARG A 211 18.97 -19.76 -14.21
C ARG A 211 19.78 -20.27 -13.01
N TYR A 212 19.30 -20.04 -11.79
CA TYR A 212 20.04 -20.39 -10.56
C TYR A 212 19.55 -21.68 -9.87
N SER A 213 18.74 -22.48 -10.56
CA SER A 213 18.22 -23.76 -10.08
C SER A 213 19.31 -24.71 -9.56
N PHE A 214 20.49 -24.72 -10.19
CA PHE A 214 21.64 -25.54 -9.80
C PHE A 214 22.24 -25.20 -8.44
N LYS A 215 21.92 -24.04 -7.86
CA LYS A 215 22.33 -23.63 -6.51
C LYS A 215 21.28 -23.94 -5.44
N ASN A 216 20.18 -24.62 -5.80
CA ASN A 216 19.01 -24.77 -4.93
C ASN A 216 18.49 -23.42 -4.42
N TYR A 217 18.52 -22.39 -5.28
CA TYR A 217 18.00 -21.07 -4.93
C TYR A 217 16.51 -21.17 -4.54
N PRO A 218 16.05 -20.48 -3.48
CA PRO A 218 14.67 -20.57 -3.03
C PRO A 218 13.64 -20.30 -4.13
N SER A 219 12.50 -20.97 -4.07
CA SER A 219 11.38 -20.72 -4.99
C SER A 219 10.47 -19.58 -4.52
N GLU A 220 10.46 -19.30 -3.22
CA GLU A 220 9.64 -18.26 -2.60
C GLU A 220 10.33 -17.69 -1.35
N PHE A 221 9.99 -16.45 -1.00
CA PHE A 221 10.36 -15.79 0.25
C PHE A 221 9.09 -15.37 0.97
N LYS A 222 8.96 -15.72 2.25
CA LYS A 222 7.81 -15.29 3.08
C LYS A 222 8.18 -14.04 3.84
N TYR A 223 7.28 -13.10 4.00
CA TYR A 223 7.56 -11.89 4.75
C TYR A 223 6.31 -11.36 5.41
N ARG A 224 6.48 -10.62 6.50
CA ARG A 224 5.38 -9.94 7.17
C ARG A 224 5.29 -8.51 6.67
N CYS A 225 4.17 -8.16 6.05
CA CYS A 225 3.86 -6.80 5.61
C CYS A 225 3.13 -6.07 6.74
N LYS A 226 3.70 -4.99 7.26
CA LYS A 226 3.06 -4.10 8.24
C LYS A 226 2.77 -2.74 7.63
N CYS A 227 1.60 -2.19 7.95
CA CYS A 227 1.22 -0.82 7.63
C CYS A 227 1.07 -0.02 8.93
N ILE A 228 1.82 1.08 9.03
CA ILE A 228 1.85 1.98 10.18
C ILE A 228 1.38 3.36 9.71
N ILE A 229 0.45 3.97 10.43
CA ILE A 229 -0.08 5.31 10.13
C ILE A 229 0.18 6.23 11.32
N VAL A 230 0.64 7.45 11.02
CA VAL A 230 0.76 8.55 11.98
C VAL A 230 -0.39 9.53 11.78
N PHE A 231 -1.09 9.79 12.87
CA PHE A 231 -2.13 10.80 12.99
C PHE A 231 -1.64 11.94 13.88
N GLN A 232 -2.16 13.14 13.65
CA GLN A 232 -2.11 14.22 14.62
C GLN A 232 -3.51 14.80 14.80
N ASN A 233 -3.90 15.08 16.04
CA ASN A 233 -5.12 15.81 16.30
C ASN A 233 -4.96 17.28 15.88
N LEU A 234 -5.69 17.71 14.86
CA LEU A 234 -5.68 19.08 14.34
C LEU A 234 -7.08 19.68 14.42
N ASP A 235 -7.23 20.65 15.31
CA ASP A 235 -8.50 21.33 15.61
C ASP A 235 -9.62 20.32 15.97
N GLY A 236 -9.30 19.37 16.86
CA GLY A 236 -10.25 18.35 17.34
C GLY A 236 -10.48 17.16 16.39
N VAL A 237 -9.70 17.04 15.32
CA VAL A 237 -9.85 15.98 14.31
C VAL A 237 -8.52 15.28 14.08
N ASP A 238 -8.50 13.95 14.15
CA ASP A 238 -7.30 13.19 13.84
C ASP A 238 -7.05 13.14 12.34
N VAL A 239 -5.90 13.67 11.92
CA VAL A 239 -5.50 13.77 10.51
C VAL A 239 -4.36 12.82 10.24
N ILE A 240 -4.49 11.96 9.24
CA ILE A 240 -3.42 11.12 8.71
C ILE A 240 -2.37 12.03 8.06
N LEU A 241 -1.15 11.98 8.59
CA LEU A 241 -0.03 12.79 8.11
C LEU A 241 1.08 11.96 7.46
N PHE A 242 1.20 10.70 7.83
CA PHE A 242 2.26 9.81 7.36
C PHE A 242 1.77 8.37 7.29
N GLY A 243 2.16 7.65 6.24
CA GLY A 243 1.96 6.21 6.10
C GLY A 243 3.29 5.52 5.81
N LEU A 244 3.47 4.34 6.39
CA LEU A 244 4.68 3.53 6.26
C LEU A 244 4.32 2.06 6.04
N TYR A 245 4.89 1.47 4.99
CA TYR A 245 4.88 0.04 4.74
C TYR A 245 6.29 -0.53 4.93
N VAL A 246 6.39 -1.53 5.79
CA VAL A 246 7.63 -2.27 6.06
C VAL A 246 7.42 -3.76 5.86
N TYR A 247 8.41 -4.43 5.30
CA TYR A 247 8.42 -5.88 5.11
C TYR A 247 9.50 -6.49 6.00
N GLU A 248 9.10 -7.44 6.84
CA GLU A 248 9.98 -8.11 7.78
C GLU A 248 10.18 -9.57 7.33
N HIS A 249 11.42 -9.95 7.05
CA HIS A 249 11.84 -11.31 6.75
C HIS A 249 12.52 -11.89 8.00
N ASP A 250 11.83 -12.79 8.69
CA ASP A 250 12.29 -13.33 9.97
C ASP A 250 13.50 -14.28 9.83
N GLU A 251 13.92 -14.88 10.94
CA GLU A 251 15.02 -15.83 10.99
C GLU A 251 14.76 -17.14 10.26
N THR A 252 13.49 -17.45 9.96
CA THR A 252 13.12 -18.67 9.22
C THR A 252 13.21 -18.46 7.71
N ASN A 253 13.43 -17.22 7.23
CA ASN A 253 13.67 -16.98 5.81
C ASN A 253 14.94 -17.69 5.33
N PRO A 254 14.94 -18.23 4.11
CA PRO A 254 16.17 -18.61 3.47
C PRO A 254 17.01 -17.37 3.14
N MET A 255 18.33 -17.57 3.03
CA MET A 255 19.20 -16.58 2.40
C MET A 255 18.71 -16.25 0.98
N PRO A 256 18.85 -14.99 0.52
CA PRO A 256 19.61 -13.90 1.13
C PRO A 256 18.82 -12.98 2.09
N ASP A 257 17.51 -13.19 2.27
CA ASP A 257 16.65 -12.24 3.01
C ASP A 257 16.50 -12.56 4.51
N GLN A 258 17.22 -13.56 5.02
CA GLN A 258 17.13 -13.98 6.42
C GLN A 258 17.41 -12.82 7.39
N ARG A 259 16.51 -12.60 8.36
CA ARG A 259 16.60 -11.52 9.38
C ARG A 259 16.66 -10.10 8.79
N ALA A 260 16.14 -9.87 7.58
CA ALA A 260 16.15 -8.55 6.95
C ALA A 260 14.82 -7.79 7.14
N VAL A 261 14.89 -6.46 7.22
CA VAL A 261 13.72 -5.58 7.07
C VAL A 261 13.87 -4.69 5.83
N TYR A 262 12.77 -4.42 5.15
CA TYR A 262 12.72 -3.55 3.98
C TYR A 262 11.72 -2.41 4.21
N VAL A 263 12.19 -1.16 4.10
CA VAL A 263 11.31 0.01 4.11
C VAL A 263 10.77 0.19 2.70
N SER A 264 9.57 -0.35 2.46
CA SER A 264 9.02 -0.50 1.12
C SER A 264 8.44 0.81 0.57
N TYR A 265 7.53 1.43 1.32
CA TYR A 265 6.90 2.69 0.93
C TYR A 265 6.73 3.56 2.16
N LEU A 266 7.07 4.84 2.01
CA LEU A 266 6.64 5.87 2.93
C LEU A 266 6.10 7.06 2.17
N ASP A 267 5.14 7.74 2.78
CA ASP A 267 4.47 8.87 2.16
C ASP A 267 3.89 9.80 3.21
N SER A 268 3.76 11.08 2.87
CA SER A 268 3.36 12.12 3.83
C SER A 268 2.54 13.24 3.22
N VAL A 269 1.81 13.96 4.08
CA VAL A 269 1.27 15.29 3.80
C VAL A 269 1.77 16.31 4.82
N HIS A 270 2.05 17.52 4.35
CA HIS A 270 2.79 18.54 5.09
C HIS A 270 2.00 19.30 6.18
N TYR A 271 0.81 18.82 6.56
CA TYR A 271 -0.11 19.51 7.47
C TYR A 271 0.24 19.41 8.96
N MET A 272 1.29 18.67 9.34
CA MET A 272 1.73 18.58 10.73
C MET A 272 1.89 19.98 11.33
N ARG A 273 1.36 20.17 12.54
CA ARG A 273 1.55 21.40 13.31
C ARG A 273 2.38 21.08 14.54
N PRO A 274 3.46 21.83 14.81
CA PRO A 274 4.10 22.78 13.91
C PRO A 274 4.73 22.12 12.67
N ARG A 275 4.76 22.84 11.53
CA ARG A 275 5.28 22.30 10.24
C ARG A 275 6.75 21.87 10.30
N ARG A 276 7.54 22.45 11.21
CA ARG A 276 8.97 22.14 11.40
C ARG A 276 9.20 20.78 12.06
N MET A 277 8.24 20.28 12.84
CA MET A 277 8.35 18.97 13.52
C MET A 277 8.19 17.79 12.57
N ARG A 278 7.75 18.03 11.32
CA ARG A 278 7.49 16.98 10.34
C ARG A 278 8.66 16.02 10.14
N THR A 279 9.83 16.55 9.81
CA THR A 279 11.03 15.71 9.59
C THR A 279 11.44 15.00 10.87
N PHE A 280 11.41 15.70 12.01
CA PHE A 280 11.79 15.16 13.30
C PHE A 280 10.91 13.95 13.69
N VAL A 281 9.58 14.12 13.66
CA VAL A 281 8.62 13.05 13.98
C VAL A 281 8.79 11.85 13.06
N TYR A 282 8.98 12.07 11.75
CA TYR A 282 9.15 10.97 10.79
C TYR A 282 10.49 10.24 10.97
N HIS A 283 11.55 10.96 11.35
CA HIS A 283 12.83 10.34 11.71
C HIS A 283 12.68 9.53 13.00
N GLU A 284 12.10 10.09 14.06
CA GLU A 284 11.90 9.38 15.33
C GLU A 284 11.05 8.12 15.17
N LEU A 285 10.04 8.13 14.29
CA LEU A 285 9.26 6.94 13.93
C LEU A 285 10.16 5.84 13.33
N LEU A 286 10.99 6.18 12.34
CA LEU A 286 11.87 5.21 11.67
C LEU A 286 12.99 4.74 12.61
N ILE A 287 13.57 5.63 13.40
CA ILE A 287 14.59 5.32 14.40
C ILE A 287 14.03 4.32 15.42
N SER A 288 12.85 4.61 15.99
CA SER A 288 12.17 3.72 16.94
C SER A 288 11.80 2.38 16.31
N TYR A 289 11.35 2.38 15.04
CA TYR A 289 11.09 1.13 14.33
C TYR A 289 12.36 0.28 14.15
N LEU A 290 13.48 0.89 13.75
CA LEU A 290 14.75 0.18 13.59
C LEU A 290 15.29 -0.33 14.94
N ASP A 291 15.12 0.42 16.02
CA ASP A 291 15.45 -0.03 17.37
C ASP A 291 14.59 -1.23 17.80
N TYR A 292 13.29 -1.17 17.54
CA TYR A 292 12.35 -2.26 17.84
C TYR A 292 12.73 -3.57 17.12
N VAL A 293 12.98 -3.51 15.82
CA VAL A 293 13.33 -4.73 15.05
C VAL A 293 14.75 -5.21 15.34
N ARG A 294 15.71 -4.31 15.62
CA ARG A 294 17.04 -4.70 16.13
C ARG A 294 16.91 -5.54 17.40
N ASN A 295 16.07 -5.11 18.34
CA ASN A 295 15.85 -5.83 19.61
C ASN A 295 15.11 -7.18 19.40
N LYS A 296 14.42 -7.36 18.28
CA LYS A 296 13.86 -8.65 17.83
C LYS A 296 14.87 -9.53 17.07
N GLY A 297 16.11 -9.09 16.91
CA GLY A 297 17.16 -9.85 16.23
C GLY A 297 17.16 -9.75 14.70
N TYR A 298 16.52 -8.74 14.12
CA TYR A 298 16.73 -8.41 12.71
C TYR A 298 18.13 -7.82 12.52
N SER A 299 18.82 -8.24 11.45
CA SER A 299 20.24 -7.98 11.21
C SER A 299 20.47 -6.82 10.26
N THR A 300 19.65 -6.66 9.22
CA THR A 300 19.83 -5.63 8.20
C THR A 300 18.53 -4.90 7.90
N ALA A 301 18.65 -3.61 7.58
CA ALA A 301 17.59 -2.79 7.04
C ALA A 301 17.97 -2.31 5.63
N HIS A 302 17.07 -2.53 4.68
CA HIS A 302 17.23 -2.19 3.27
C HIS A 302 16.29 -1.06 2.88
N ILE A 303 16.81 -0.04 2.20
CA ILE A 303 16.06 1.14 1.77
C ILE A 303 16.41 1.46 0.32
N TRP A 304 15.38 1.49 -0.54
CA TRP A 304 15.49 2.08 -1.87
C TRP A 304 14.99 3.53 -1.84
N ALA A 305 15.92 4.48 -1.87
CA ALA A 305 15.64 5.92 -1.87
C ALA A 305 15.14 6.37 -3.25
N CYS A 306 13.87 6.09 -3.56
CA CYS A 306 13.24 6.42 -4.82
C CYS A 306 12.04 7.35 -4.59
N PRO A 307 12.08 8.64 -4.98
CA PRO A 307 10.91 9.50 -4.89
C PRO A 307 9.83 9.07 -5.91
N PRO A 308 8.55 9.38 -5.64
CA PRO A 308 7.48 9.10 -6.60
C PRO A 308 7.67 9.92 -7.88
N LEU A 309 7.22 9.37 -9.00
CA LEU A 309 7.21 10.11 -10.27
C LEU A 309 6.23 11.28 -10.18
N LYS A 310 6.47 12.34 -10.97
CA LYS A 310 5.57 13.50 -11.02
C LYS A 310 4.13 13.05 -11.34
N GLY A 311 3.21 13.34 -10.42
CA GLY A 311 1.80 13.01 -10.54
C GLY A 311 1.43 11.59 -10.11
N ASP A 312 2.33 10.83 -9.50
CA ASP A 312 2.03 9.59 -8.78
C ASP A 312 2.04 9.83 -7.26
N ASP A 313 1.19 9.07 -6.56
CA ASP A 313 1.15 9.01 -5.11
C ASP A 313 1.62 7.62 -4.64
N TYR A 314 2.41 7.56 -3.56
CA TYR A 314 2.80 6.26 -3.00
C TYR A 314 1.67 5.67 -2.16
N ILE A 315 1.10 6.44 -1.25
CA ILE A 315 0.07 5.99 -0.30
C ILE A 315 -1.08 7.01 -0.23
N LEU A 316 -0.80 8.29 0.06
CA LEU A 316 -1.86 9.28 0.30
C LEU A 316 -2.24 9.98 -1.02
N PHE A 317 -3.44 9.71 -1.53
CA PHE A 317 -3.91 10.18 -2.84
C PHE A 317 -4.14 11.69 -2.90
N ALA A 318 -3.70 12.31 -4.00
CA ALA A 318 -3.78 13.74 -4.29
C ALA A 318 -3.05 14.59 -3.24
N LYS A 319 -1.77 14.90 -3.51
CA LYS A 319 -0.97 15.79 -2.65
C LYS A 319 -1.37 17.24 -2.76
N PRO A 320 -1.06 18.06 -1.74
CA PRO A 320 -1.20 19.51 -1.83
C PRO A 320 -0.33 20.07 -2.95
N GLU A 321 -0.85 21.02 -3.71
CA GLU A 321 -0.16 21.59 -4.87
C GLU A 321 1.17 22.27 -4.48
N ASP A 322 1.25 22.84 -3.28
CA ASP A 322 2.46 23.47 -2.75
C ASP A 322 3.44 22.48 -2.12
N GLN A 323 3.07 21.21 -1.97
CA GLN A 323 3.95 20.17 -1.45
C GLN A 323 4.92 19.68 -2.55
N LYS A 324 6.18 20.12 -2.43
CA LYS A 324 7.26 19.68 -3.32
C LYS A 324 7.65 18.23 -3.04
N ILE A 325 7.67 17.39 -4.08
CA ILE A 325 8.27 16.06 -4.05
C ILE A 325 9.80 16.23 -3.98
N PRO A 326 10.50 15.59 -3.04
CA PRO A 326 11.95 15.66 -2.97
C PRO A 326 12.58 15.01 -4.21
N LYS A 327 13.68 15.59 -4.70
CA LYS A 327 14.55 14.94 -5.68
C LYS A 327 15.34 13.81 -5.02
N ASP A 328 15.88 12.90 -5.83
CA ASP A 328 16.62 11.70 -5.40
C ASP A 328 17.71 12.01 -4.38
N ASP A 329 18.53 13.03 -4.63
CA ASP A 329 19.63 13.47 -3.76
C ASP A 329 19.13 13.94 -2.38
N ARG A 330 18.05 14.73 -2.37
CA ARG A 330 17.45 15.24 -1.13
C ARG A 330 16.79 14.13 -0.33
N LEU A 331 16.09 13.20 -1.00
CA LEU A 331 15.47 12.06 -0.33
C LEU A 331 16.53 11.12 0.25
N ARG A 332 17.61 10.87 -0.50
CA ARG A 332 18.75 10.10 -0.02
C ARG A 332 19.38 10.73 1.21
N GLN A 333 19.66 12.04 1.17
CA GLN A 333 20.24 12.74 2.31
C GLN A 333 19.33 12.66 3.54
N TRP A 334 18.02 12.79 3.35
CA TRP A 334 17.03 12.65 4.42
C TRP A 334 17.12 11.29 5.13
N TYR A 335 17.25 10.19 4.39
CA TYR A 335 17.48 8.86 4.99
C TYR A 335 18.86 8.74 5.66
N LEU A 336 19.91 9.26 5.03
CA LEU A 336 21.26 9.21 5.59
C LEU A 336 21.35 9.97 6.92
N ASP A 337 20.67 11.12 7.04
CA ASP A 337 20.62 11.88 8.29
C ASP A 337 19.94 11.07 9.40
N MET A 338 18.82 10.41 9.09
CA MET A 338 18.13 9.51 10.01
C MET A 338 19.01 8.32 10.42
N LEU A 339 19.68 7.65 9.48
CA LEU A 339 20.53 6.49 9.76
C LEU A 339 21.81 6.87 10.53
N LYS A 340 22.37 8.05 10.29
CA LYS A 340 23.48 8.59 11.09
C LYS A 340 23.05 8.85 12.53
N ASP A 341 21.82 9.28 12.75
CA ASP A 341 21.27 9.40 14.10
C ASP A 341 21.09 8.02 14.76
N CYS A 342 20.61 7.02 14.02
CA CYS A 342 20.65 5.63 14.48
C CYS A 342 22.07 5.18 14.86
N GLN A 343 23.09 5.54 14.09
CA GLN A 343 24.48 5.25 14.45
C GLN A 343 24.87 5.96 15.75
N LYS A 344 24.58 7.25 15.92
CA LYS A 344 24.86 7.97 17.17
C LYS A 344 24.19 7.33 18.39
N ARG A 345 23.00 6.77 18.23
CA ARG A 345 22.20 6.11 19.28
C ARG A 345 22.51 4.62 19.50
N GLY A 346 23.46 4.05 18.76
CA GLY A 346 23.80 2.62 18.90
C GLY A 346 22.83 1.65 18.25
N ILE A 347 21.98 2.11 17.35
CA ILE A 347 20.97 1.29 16.68
C ILE A 347 21.53 0.66 15.41
N VAL A 348 22.30 1.44 14.66
CA VAL A 348 22.97 1.01 13.44
C VAL A 348 24.49 0.99 13.70
N GLY A 349 25.13 -0.10 13.29
CA GLY A 349 26.57 -0.19 13.18
C GLY A 349 27.02 0.32 11.82
N LYS A 350 27.35 -0.61 10.92
CA LYS A 350 27.80 -0.34 9.57
C LYS A 350 26.68 0.19 8.69
N LEU A 351 26.99 1.26 7.94
CA LEU A 351 26.13 1.84 6.92
C LEU A 351 26.86 1.78 5.58
N THR A 352 26.23 1.19 4.57
CA THR A 352 26.80 1.03 3.21
C THR A 352 25.68 1.13 2.16
N ASN A 353 26.04 0.93 0.89
CA ASN A 353 25.09 0.72 -0.19
C ASN A 353 25.19 -0.70 -0.77
N ALA A 354 24.14 -1.13 -1.48
CA ALA A 354 24.06 -2.46 -2.07
C ALA A 354 25.16 -2.71 -3.12
N TYR A 355 25.62 -1.67 -3.84
CA TYR A 355 26.67 -1.80 -4.84
C TYR A 355 27.99 -2.23 -4.19
N ASP A 356 28.43 -1.47 -3.20
CA ASP A 356 29.71 -1.70 -2.51
C ASP A 356 29.67 -3.01 -1.71
N LEU A 357 28.49 -3.42 -1.22
CA LEU A 357 28.33 -4.69 -0.50
C LEU A 357 28.36 -5.93 -1.40
N TYR A 358 27.63 -5.92 -2.53
CA TYR A 358 27.40 -7.12 -3.32
C TYR A 358 28.14 -7.16 -4.65
N PHE A 359 28.36 -6.01 -5.31
CA PHE A 359 28.89 -5.95 -6.68
C PHE A 359 30.41 -5.72 -6.72
N ALA A 360 31.00 -5.23 -5.64
CA ALA A 360 32.44 -5.05 -5.52
C ALA A 360 33.21 -6.38 -5.55
N ASN A 361 32.61 -7.48 -5.09
CA ASN A 361 33.22 -8.82 -5.12
C ASN A 361 32.90 -9.54 -6.45
N PRO A 362 33.88 -9.77 -7.34
CA PRO A 362 33.64 -10.43 -8.63
C PRO A 362 33.23 -11.89 -8.54
N LYS A 363 33.35 -12.53 -7.37
CA LYS A 363 32.92 -13.91 -7.11
C LYS A 363 31.44 -14.02 -6.80
N ASN A 364 30.78 -12.92 -6.44
CA ASN A 364 29.35 -12.90 -6.18
C ASN A 364 28.57 -13.08 -7.48
N ASP A 365 27.45 -13.77 -7.38
CA ASP A 365 26.43 -13.84 -8.42
C ASP A 365 25.09 -13.31 -7.90
N ALA A 366 24.07 -13.27 -8.75
CA ALA A 366 22.79 -12.68 -8.37
C ALA A 366 22.08 -13.34 -7.18
N THR A 367 22.49 -14.54 -6.73
CA THR A 367 21.85 -15.23 -5.60
C THR A 367 22.14 -14.62 -4.23
N VAL A 368 23.13 -13.72 -4.12
CA VAL A 368 23.44 -13.02 -2.87
C VAL A 368 22.67 -11.72 -2.70
N LEU A 369 21.97 -11.27 -3.74
CA LEU A 369 21.21 -10.03 -3.72
C LEU A 369 19.88 -10.21 -3.00
N PRO A 370 19.49 -9.27 -2.12
CA PRO A 370 18.17 -9.29 -1.50
C PRO A 370 17.05 -9.42 -2.54
N TYR A 371 16.06 -10.27 -2.26
CA TYR A 371 14.96 -10.57 -3.18
C TYR A 371 13.62 -10.11 -2.59
N MET A 372 13.43 -8.79 -2.53
CA MET A 372 12.33 -8.17 -1.79
C MET A 372 11.18 -7.68 -2.69
N GLU A 373 9.94 -7.71 -2.17
CA GLU A 373 8.76 -7.30 -2.94
C GLU A 373 8.80 -5.82 -3.31
N GLY A 374 8.58 -5.50 -4.59
CA GLY A 374 8.54 -4.12 -5.07
C GLY A 374 9.88 -3.39 -5.05
N ASP A 375 10.99 -4.09 -4.79
CA ASP A 375 12.35 -3.57 -4.92
C ASP A 375 12.83 -3.59 -6.39
N TYR A 376 13.94 -2.90 -6.65
CA TYR A 376 14.54 -2.74 -7.96
C TYR A 376 15.11 -4.07 -8.52
N PHE A 377 15.82 -4.86 -7.69
CA PHE A 377 16.64 -5.98 -8.19
C PHE A 377 15.83 -7.11 -8.84
N PRO A 378 14.73 -7.64 -8.26
CA PRO A 378 14.01 -8.78 -8.85
C PRO A 378 13.55 -8.54 -10.29
N ALA A 379 13.08 -7.32 -10.57
CA ALA A 379 12.56 -6.97 -11.89
C ALA A 379 13.67 -6.65 -12.91
N GLU A 380 14.78 -6.05 -12.47
CA GLU A 380 15.94 -5.81 -13.35
C GLU A 380 16.66 -7.12 -13.69
N LEU A 381 16.80 -8.03 -12.73
CA LEU A 381 17.34 -9.37 -12.96
C LEU A 381 16.57 -10.12 -14.06
N GLU A 382 15.25 -10.13 -14.00
CA GLU A 382 14.41 -10.75 -15.04
C GLU A 382 14.64 -10.16 -16.42
N ASN A 383 14.75 -8.82 -16.53
CA ASN A 383 14.99 -8.15 -17.79
C ASN A 383 16.38 -8.49 -18.35
N ILE A 384 17.41 -8.47 -17.50
CA ILE A 384 18.79 -8.77 -17.91
C ILE A 384 18.90 -10.23 -18.36
N ILE A 385 18.32 -11.18 -17.61
CA ILE A 385 18.33 -12.60 -18.01
C ILE A 385 17.64 -12.76 -19.37
N LYS A 386 16.49 -12.11 -19.56
CA LYS A 386 15.78 -12.13 -20.85
C LYS A 386 16.65 -11.60 -22.00
N ASP A 387 17.30 -10.44 -21.82
CA ASP A 387 18.10 -9.83 -22.87
C ASP A 387 19.34 -10.68 -23.22
N LEU A 388 19.94 -11.35 -22.23
CA LEU A 388 21.02 -12.32 -22.44
C LEU A 388 20.54 -13.57 -23.20
N GLU A 389 19.37 -14.12 -22.85
CA GLU A 389 18.75 -15.25 -23.56
C GLU A 389 18.42 -14.91 -25.01
N GLU A 390 17.99 -13.68 -25.28
CA GLU A 390 17.68 -13.17 -26.63
C GLU A 390 18.94 -12.76 -27.44
N GLY A 391 20.14 -12.87 -26.87
CA GLY A 391 21.39 -12.51 -27.53
C GLY A 391 21.53 -11.02 -27.83
N LYS A 392 20.77 -10.16 -27.14
CA LYS A 392 20.89 -8.71 -27.28
C LYS A 392 22.19 -8.25 -26.63
N ASN A 393 23.21 -8.00 -27.44
CA ASN A 393 24.39 -7.25 -27.01
C ASN A 393 23.98 -5.80 -26.75
N LEU A 394 23.62 -5.49 -25.50
CA LEU A 394 23.21 -4.16 -25.04
C LEU A 394 24.38 -3.15 -24.95
N SER A 395 25.59 -3.53 -25.41
CA SER A 395 26.79 -2.69 -25.44
C SER A 395 26.89 -1.76 -26.67
N LYS A 396 25.88 -1.68 -27.54
CA LYS A 396 25.85 -0.69 -28.62
C LYS A 396 25.04 0.56 -28.24
N LYS A 397 25.76 1.68 -28.06
CA LYS A 397 25.20 3.02 -28.23
C LYS A 397 24.47 3.10 -29.58
N PRO A 398 23.32 3.80 -29.69
CA PRO A 398 22.71 4.04 -30.98
C PRO A 398 23.54 5.11 -31.69
N ASP A 399 24.36 4.70 -32.64
CA ASP A 399 24.97 5.63 -33.58
C ASP A 399 24.69 5.17 -35.01
N GLY A 400 24.50 6.17 -35.86
CA GLY A 400 23.82 6.11 -37.15
C GLY A 400 24.36 5.08 -38.15
N SER A 401 23.43 4.65 -39.02
CA SER A 401 23.63 4.25 -40.41
C SER A 401 25.05 3.83 -40.86
N GLY A 402 25.26 2.53 -41.09
CA GLY A 402 26.41 2.05 -41.86
C GLY A 402 26.48 0.53 -42.01
N LYS A 403 26.17 0.01 -43.21
CA LYS A 403 26.34 -1.39 -43.63
C LYS A 403 27.82 -1.83 -43.55
N LYS A 404 28.09 -3.07 -43.11
CA LYS A 404 28.69 -4.16 -43.94
C LYS A 404 28.87 -5.49 -43.20
N LYS A 405 28.70 -6.57 -43.98
CA LYS A 405 28.88 -8.00 -43.66
C LYS A 405 30.36 -8.37 -43.43
N GLY A 406 30.58 -9.41 -42.61
CA GLY A 406 31.81 -10.20 -42.62
C GLY A 406 31.75 -11.41 -41.68
N LYS A 407 31.69 -12.62 -42.24
CA LYS A 407 32.00 -13.89 -41.54
C LYS A 407 33.45 -13.84 -41.07
N LYS A 408 33.74 -14.16 -39.80
CA LYS A 408 35.08 -14.61 -39.39
C LYS A 408 35.01 -15.69 -38.32
N GLU A 409 35.82 -16.71 -38.57
CA GLU A 409 35.95 -17.98 -37.86
C GLU A 409 36.43 -17.85 -36.42
N LYS A 410 36.05 -18.84 -35.60
CA LYS A 410 36.62 -19.10 -34.28
C LYS A 410 38.12 -19.38 -34.41
N LYS A 411 38.96 -18.48 -33.89
CA LYS A 411 40.31 -18.83 -33.43
C LYS A 411 40.34 -18.82 -31.90
N THR A 412 40.54 -20.00 -31.35
CA THR A 412 40.94 -20.24 -29.97
C THR A 412 42.30 -19.59 -29.73
N LYS A 413 42.35 -18.60 -28.83
CA LYS A 413 43.59 -18.19 -28.16
C LYS A 413 43.44 -18.46 -26.67
N LYS A 414 44.21 -19.43 -26.17
CA LYS A 414 44.61 -19.49 -24.76
C LYS A 414 45.58 -18.34 -24.50
N ALA A 415 45.39 -17.58 -23.41
CA ALA A 415 46.48 -17.05 -22.60
C ALA A 415 45.96 -16.40 -21.30
N ALA A 416 46.59 -16.85 -20.21
CA ALA A 416 46.78 -16.26 -18.90
C ALA A 416 46.38 -14.79 -18.67
N SER A 417 45.42 -14.60 -17.76
CA SER A 417 45.40 -13.60 -16.68
C SER A 417 44.25 -13.99 -15.74
N GLY A 418 44.23 -13.53 -14.49
CA GLY A 418 43.20 -13.86 -13.48
C GLY A 418 41.77 -13.38 -13.78
N ILE A 419 41.36 -13.38 -15.04
CA ILE A 419 40.03 -13.02 -15.54
C ILE A 419 39.20 -14.30 -15.61
N LEU A 420 38.21 -14.42 -14.70
CA LEU A 420 37.21 -15.48 -14.76
C LEU A 420 36.49 -15.44 -16.12
N ALA A 421 36.28 -16.60 -16.74
CA ALA A 421 35.51 -16.71 -17.98
C ALA A 421 34.10 -16.12 -17.79
N GLU A 422 33.49 -15.51 -18.81
CA GLU A 422 32.15 -14.94 -18.67
C GLU A 422 31.09 -16.03 -18.54
N GLY A 423 30.33 -16.00 -17.45
CA GLY A 423 29.24 -16.89 -17.10
C GLY A 423 27.94 -16.55 -17.85
N VAL A 424 27.98 -16.46 -19.19
CA VAL A 424 26.81 -16.06 -20.00
C VAL A 424 25.73 -17.14 -19.93
N ASP A 425 26.11 -18.40 -20.17
CA ASP A 425 25.23 -19.55 -20.04
C ASP A 425 25.40 -20.26 -18.69
N VAL A 426 24.41 -21.07 -18.29
CA VAL A 426 24.40 -21.76 -16.99
C VAL A 426 25.60 -22.69 -16.82
N LYS A 427 26.10 -23.34 -17.88
CA LYS A 427 27.24 -24.26 -17.79
C LYS A 427 28.54 -23.50 -17.50
N SER A 428 28.73 -22.35 -18.15
CA SER A 428 29.88 -21.47 -17.90
C SER A 428 29.88 -20.89 -16.47
N LEU A 429 28.70 -20.56 -15.95
CA LEU A 429 28.54 -20.12 -14.56
C LEU A 429 28.83 -21.25 -13.56
N GLN A 430 28.33 -22.46 -13.81
CA GLN A 430 28.64 -23.66 -13.02
C GLN A 430 30.14 -24.00 -13.04
N ALA A 431 30.83 -23.70 -14.14
CA ALA A 431 32.27 -23.88 -14.27
C ALA A 431 33.11 -22.77 -13.58
N GLY A 432 32.48 -21.91 -12.77
CA GLY A 432 33.15 -20.84 -12.04
C GLY A 432 33.33 -19.54 -12.83
N GLY A 433 32.63 -19.37 -13.95
CA GLY A 433 32.62 -18.12 -14.69
C GLY A 433 31.98 -16.97 -13.92
N ARG A 434 32.41 -15.73 -14.18
CA ARG A 434 31.82 -14.53 -13.57
C ARG A 434 30.39 -14.36 -14.07
N ASP A 435 29.42 -14.28 -13.17
CA ASP A 435 28.01 -14.16 -13.56
C ASP A 435 27.75 -12.90 -14.41
N ALA A 436 27.39 -13.14 -15.68
CA ALA A 436 27.11 -12.08 -16.64
C ALA A 436 25.90 -11.23 -16.21
N VAL A 437 24.94 -11.83 -15.51
CA VAL A 437 23.77 -11.10 -14.98
C VAL A 437 24.22 -10.13 -13.88
N MET A 438 24.96 -10.61 -12.88
CA MET A 438 25.51 -9.77 -11.81
C MET A 438 26.41 -8.66 -12.34
N LYS A 439 27.29 -8.96 -13.30
CA LYS A 439 28.13 -7.96 -13.97
C LYS A 439 27.27 -6.88 -14.63
N LYS A 440 26.26 -7.29 -15.40
CA LYS A 440 25.42 -6.34 -16.15
C LYS A 440 24.57 -5.49 -15.22
N LEU A 441 24.01 -6.10 -14.19
CA LEU A 441 23.24 -5.41 -13.17
C LEU A 441 24.11 -4.38 -12.42
N GLY A 442 25.36 -4.74 -12.12
CA GLY A 442 26.33 -3.81 -11.53
C GLY A 442 26.60 -2.60 -12.41
N GLU A 443 26.80 -2.80 -13.72
CA GLU A 443 26.95 -1.67 -14.68
C GLU A 443 25.73 -0.74 -14.66
N THR A 444 24.52 -1.31 -14.58
CA THR A 444 23.26 -0.54 -14.54
C THR A 444 23.11 0.25 -13.24
N ILE A 445 23.44 -0.35 -12.09
CA ILE A 445 23.24 0.27 -10.77
C ILE A 445 24.34 1.29 -10.43
N HIS A 446 25.56 1.12 -10.93
CA HIS A 446 26.70 1.95 -10.54
C HIS A 446 26.42 3.47 -10.52
N PRO A 447 25.76 4.07 -11.54
CA PRO A 447 25.44 5.51 -11.53
C PRO A 447 24.46 5.94 -10.43
N MET A 448 23.66 5.01 -9.92
CA MET A 448 22.61 5.24 -8.93
C MET A 448 22.87 4.53 -7.60
N LYS A 449 24.10 4.03 -7.38
CA LYS A 449 24.44 3.14 -6.25
C LYS A 449 24.07 3.70 -4.87
N GLU A 450 24.20 5.01 -4.71
CA GLU A 450 23.91 5.71 -3.45
C GLU A 450 22.41 5.69 -3.09
N SER A 451 21.54 5.27 -4.00
CA SER A 451 20.09 5.18 -3.76
C SER A 451 19.65 3.86 -3.09
N PHE A 452 20.56 2.90 -2.94
CA PHE A 452 20.27 1.57 -2.38
C PHE A 452 21.01 1.40 -1.05
N LEU A 453 20.44 1.90 0.03
CA LEU A 453 21.07 1.93 1.35
C LEU A 453 20.89 0.59 2.06
N VAL A 454 21.95 0.12 2.71
CA VAL A 454 21.97 -1.06 3.57
C VAL A 454 22.54 -0.66 4.93
N ALA A 455 21.73 -0.77 5.97
CA ALA A 455 22.12 -0.50 7.35
C ALA A 455 22.19 -1.82 8.12
N PHE A 456 23.33 -2.10 8.74
CA PHE A 456 23.52 -3.23 9.63
C PHE A 456 23.09 -2.81 11.04
N LEU A 457 22.11 -3.53 11.58
CA LEU A 457 21.54 -3.26 12.90
C LEU A 457 22.45 -3.84 13.98
N ASP A 458 22.62 -3.12 15.08
CA ASP A 458 23.47 -3.53 16.20
C ASP A 458 22.73 -4.52 17.14
N TRP A 459 22.25 -5.63 16.57
CA TRP A 459 21.52 -6.67 17.30
C TRP A 459 22.48 -7.61 18.05
N GLU A 460 21.95 -8.48 18.91
CA GLU A 460 22.75 -9.33 19.79
C GLU A 460 23.78 -10.20 19.03
N GLY A 461 23.38 -10.80 17.91
CA GLY A 461 24.26 -11.63 17.06
C GLY A 461 24.97 -10.87 15.93
N ALA A 462 25.03 -9.53 15.96
CA ALA A 462 25.75 -8.76 14.93
C ALA A 462 27.26 -9.04 15.00
N LYS A 463 27.88 -9.25 13.84
CA LYS A 463 29.32 -9.45 13.69
C LYS A 463 30.08 -8.16 13.99
N GLU A 464 31.30 -8.26 14.50
CA GLU A 464 32.15 -7.09 14.80
C GLU A 464 32.35 -6.18 13.58
N GLU A 465 32.54 -6.76 12.39
CA GLU A 465 32.67 -6.00 11.12
C GLU A 465 31.42 -5.18 10.75
N ASP A 466 30.25 -5.60 11.23
CA ASP A 466 28.96 -4.97 10.98
C ASP A 466 28.60 -3.94 12.07
N ARG A 467 29.36 -3.88 13.17
CA ARG A 467 29.19 -2.88 14.25
C ARG A 467 30.02 -1.61 14.04
N VAL A 468 30.89 -1.59 13.04
CA VAL A 468 31.81 -0.48 12.77
C VAL A 468 31.05 0.78 12.36
N VAL A 469 31.35 1.89 13.02
CA VAL A 469 30.81 3.22 12.70
C VAL A 469 31.93 4.20 12.28
N PRO A 470 31.61 5.26 11.53
CA PRO A 470 32.56 6.34 11.22
C PRO A 470 33.18 7.01 12.45
N LYS A 471 34.37 7.61 12.29
CA LYS A 471 35.13 8.24 13.38
C LYS A 471 34.37 9.38 14.07
N ASP A 472 33.69 10.22 13.30
CA ASP A 472 32.87 11.32 13.81
C ASP A 472 31.70 10.84 14.68
N VAL A 473 31.15 9.65 14.38
CA VAL A 473 30.14 9.01 15.23
C VAL A 473 30.75 8.50 16.54
N MET A 474 31.95 7.91 16.49
CA MET A 474 32.65 7.47 17.71
C MET A 474 32.94 8.65 18.63
N GLU A 475 33.51 9.73 18.10
CA GLU A 475 33.79 10.97 18.84
C GLU A 475 32.51 11.58 19.42
N TYR A 476 31.41 11.56 18.66
CA TYR A 476 30.10 12.00 19.16
C TYR A 476 29.62 11.16 20.35
N ARG A 477 29.71 9.83 20.25
CA ARG A 477 29.28 8.91 21.32
C ARG A 477 30.09 9.14 22.60
N GLU A 478 31.41 9.27 22.48
CA GLU A 478 32.31 9.56 23.60
C GLU A 478 31.96 10.89 24.28
N LYS A 479 31.80 11.97 23.49
CA LYS A 479 31.47 13.30 23.99
C LYS A 479 30.15 13.35 24.76
N HIS A 480 29.18 12.51 24.39
CA HIS A 480 27.85 12.47 25.01
C HIS A 480 27.67 11.31 26.00
N GLY A 481 28.73 10.58 26.35
CA GLY A 481 28.66 9.48 27.31
C GLY A 481 27.78 8.31 26.87
N ILE A 482 27.62 8.11 25.56
CA ILE A 482 26.78 7.05 24.99
C ILE A 482 27.53 5.72 25.05
N ASN A 483 27.31 4.97 26.12
CA ASN A 483 27.88 3.63 26.30
C ASN A 483 27.08 2.59 25.51
N ILE A 484 27.62 2.16 24.37
CA ILE A 484 27.10 0.99 23.65
C ILE A 484 27.49 -0.27 24.43
N ARG A 485 26.53 -1.14 24.73
CA ARG A 485 26.83 -2.44 25.35
C ARG A 485 27.87 -3.16 24.47
N LYS A 486 29.07 -3.39 25.00
CA LYS A 486 29.94 -4.46 24.48
C LYS A 486 29.18 -5.75 24.77
N SER A 487 28.76 -6.48 23.73
CA SER A 487 28.16 -7.80 23.95
C SER A 487 29.19 -8.67 24.66
N VAL A 488 28.76 -9.32 25.74
CA VAL A 488 29.57 -10.25 26.51
C VAL A 488 29.90 -11.40 25.56
N VAL A 489 31.17 -11.50 25.15
CA VAL A 489 31.67 -12.70 24.48
C VAL A 489 31.54 -13.84 25.49
N PRO A 490 30.74 -14.90 25.25
CA PRO A 490 30.82 -16.09 26.08
C PRO A 490 32.26 -16.61 25.96
N PRO A 491 32.93 -16.97 27.07
CA PRO A 491 34.27 -17.52 27.00
C PRO A 491 34.27 -18.68 26.00
N SER A 492 35.19 -18.64 25.04
CA SER A 492 35.41 -19.68 24.05
C SER A 492 35.54 -21.04 24.75
N GLY A 493 34.50 -21.88 24.64
CA GLY A 493 34.50 -23.23 25.21
C GLY A 493 33.16 -23.78 25.74
N MET A 494 31.99 -23.22 25.40
CA MET A 494 30.70 -23.86 25.72
C MET A 494 30.00 -24.39 24.46
N ASP A 495 29.57 -25.64 24.54
CA ASP A 495 28.86 -26.38 23.51
C ASP A 495 27.57 -25.66 23.08
N ILE A 496 27.28 -25.71 21.78
CA ILE A 496 26.20 -24.97 21.10
C ILE A 496 24.79 -25.53 21.42
N GLU A 497 24.65 -26.45 22.38
CA GLU A 497 23.38 -27.15 22.66
C GLU A 497 22.47 -26.46 23.71
N GLU A 498 22.90 -25.40 24.40
CA GLU A 498 22.09 -24.78 25.48
C GLU A 498 21.43 -23.42 25.14
N LEU A 499 21.46 -22.96 23.88
CA LEU A 499 20.78 -21.71 23.46
C LEU A 499 19.31 -21.91 23.03
N GLU A 500 18.76 -23.12 23.13
CA GLU A 500 17.38 -23.41 22.68
C GLU A 500 16.28 -22.97 23.67
N ASP A 501 16.61 -22.52 24.89
CA ASP A 501 15.61 -22.27 25.94
C ASP A 501 15.27 -20.78 26.18
N SER A 502 15.55 -19.90 25.20
CA SER A 502 14.93 -18.57 25.20
C SER A 502 13.44 -18.72 24.86
N PRO A 503 12.50 -18.21 25.66
CA PRO A 503 11.08 -18.34 25.36
C PRO A 503 10.80 -17.64 24.03
N LYS A 504 10.53 -18.44 22.98
CA LYS A 504 10.18 -17.93 21.65
C LYS A 504 9.06 -16.90 21.82
N GLU A 505 9.37 -15.63 21.55
CA GLU A 505 8.34 -14.59 21.55
C GLU A 505 7.22 -15.06 20.62
N LYS A 506 5.99 -15.07 21.13
CA LYS A 506 4.84 -15.38 20.28
C LYS A 506 4.84 -14.42 19.08
N PRO A 507 4.71 -14.92 17.84
CA PRO A 507 4.59 -14.06 16.68
C PRO A 507 3.48 -13.04 16.88
N ASP A 508 3.66 -11.79 16.41
CA ASP A 508 2.61 -10.78 16.51
C ASP A 508 1.32 -11.33 15.86
N ASP A 509 0.14 -11.07 16.42
CA ASP A 509 -1.12 -11.54 15.86
C ASP A 509 -1.32 -11.00 14.43
N GLU A 510 -1.88 -11.84 13.53
CA GLU A 510 -2.26 -11.37 12.20
C GLU A 510 -3.39 -10.35 12.30
N MET A 511 -3.21 -9.22 11.60
CA MET A 511 -4.19 -8.15 11.55
C MET A 511 -4.49 -7.82 10.10
N ASP A 512 -5.63 -8.32 9.63
CA ASP A 512 -6.10 -8.07 8.27
C ASP A 512 -6.86 -6.74 8.19
N CYS A 513 -6.41 -5.88 7.28
CA CYS A 513 -7.15 -4.70 6.85
C CYS A 513 -7.14 -4.67 5.32
N GLU A 514 -8.21 -5.20 4.71
CA GLU A 514 -8.29 -5.44 3.27
C GLU A 514 -7.80 -4.25 2.42
N PHE A 515 -8.23 -3.03 2.75
CA PHE A 515 -7.89 -1.84 1.96
C PHE A 515 -6.51 -1.24 2.28
N LEU A 516 -5.82 -1.70 3.33
CA LEU A 516 -4.47 -1.26 3.72
C LEU A 516 -3.42 -2.36 3.61
N ASN A 517 -3.78 -3.56 3.15
CA ASN A 517 -2.83 -4.68 2.98
C ASN A 517 -1.74 -4.40 1.93
N ASN A 518 -2.01 -3.49 1.00
CA ASN A 518 -1.01 -2.91 0.11
C ASN A 518 -1.43 -1.49 -0.28
N ARG A 519 -0.46 -0.72 -0.77
CA ARG A 519 -0.69 0.68 -1.15
C ARG A 519 -1.74 0.86 -2.25
N GLN A 520 -1.82 -0.06 -3.22
CA GLN A 520 -2.74 0.06 -4.36
C GLN A 520 -4.20 -0.06 -3.91
N LEU A 521 -4.50 -0.92 -2.95
CA LEU A 521 -5.85 -1.06 -2.40
C LEU A 521 -6.29 0.22 -1.67
N PHE A 522 -5.38 0.90 -0.99
CA PHE A 522 -5.67 2.16 -0.34
C PHE A 522 -5.88 3.29 -1.34
N LEU A 523 -5.03 3.38 -2.37
CA LEU A 523 -5.21 4.32 -3.48
C LEU A 523 -6.55 4.09 -4.21
N ASN A 524 -6.93 2.82 -4.45
CA ASN A 524 -8.22 2.48 -5.05
C ASN A 524 -9.40 2.89 -4.16
N LEU A 525 -9.31 2.70 -2.85
CA LEU A 525 -10.32 3.18 -1.89
C LEU A 525 -10.46 4.70 -1.98
N CYS A 526 -9.33 5.42 -1.99
CA CYS A 526 -9.31 6.88 -2.07
C CYS A 526 -9.90 7.39 -3.38
N GLN A 527 -9.46 6.84 -4.52
CA GLN A 527 -9.95 7.23 -5.83
C GLN A 527 -11.45 6.97 -5.99
N GLY A 528 -11.93 5.79 -5.59
CA GLY A 528 -13.34 5.43 -5.75
C GLY A 528 -14.31 6.09 -4.76
N ASN A 529 -13.83 6.71 -3.68
CA ASN A 529 -14.67 7.48 -2.74
C ASN A 529 -14.31 8.98 -2.72
N HIS A 530 -13.46 9.46 -3.62
CA HIS A 530 -12.95 10.84 -3.66
C HIS A 530 -12.27 11.30 -2.34
N TYR A 531 -11.61 10.38 -1.64
CA TYR A 531 -10.81 10.72 -0.47
C TYR A 531 -9.46 11.29 -0.90
N GLN A 532 -9.22 12.57 -0.63
CA GLN A 532 -8.06 13.32 -1.10
C GLN A 532 -7.34 14.01 0.07
N PHE A 533 -6.06 14.30 -0.14
CA PHE A 533 -5.19 14.95 0.84
C PHE A 533 -4.64 16.31 0.37
N ASP A 534 -5.17 16.86 -0.72
CA ASP A 534 -4.69 18.06 -1.41
C ASP A 534 -5.02 19.36 -0.66
N GLN A 535 -6.04 19.33 0.20
CA GLN A 535 -6.38 20.43 1.10
C GLN A 535 -6.61 19.92 2.52
N LEU A 536 -6.28 20.70 3.54
CA LEU A 536 -6.39 20.27 4.95
C LEU A 536 -7.81 19.80 5.30
N ARG A 537 -8.85 20.49 4.81
CA ARG A 537 -10.26 20.08 5.00
C ARG A 537 -10.56 18.70 4.40
N ARG A 538 -9.98 18.38 3.23
CA ARG A 538 -10.11 17.08 2.58
C ARG A 538 -9.30 16.01 3.30
N ALA A 539 -8.09 16.35 3.77
CA ALA A 539 -7.29 15.45 4.59
C ALA A 539 -8.00 15.10 5.91
N LYS A 540 -8.64 16.07 6.58
CA LYS A 540 -9.48 15.84 7.76
C LYS A 540 -10.66 14.92 7.46
N HIS A 541 -11.44 15.22 6.42
CA HIS A 541 -12.59 14.41 6.02
C HIS A 541 -12.18 12.99 5.63
N THR A 542 -11.14 12.86 4.81
CA THR A 542 -10.54 11.57 4.43
C THR A 542 -10.11 10.78 5.66
N SER A 543 -9.40 11.41 6.60
CA SER A 543 -8.91 10.72 7.81
C SER A 543 -10.06 10.24 8.69
N MET A 544 -11.10 11.06 8.85
CA MET A 544 -12.35 10.68 9.52
C MET A 544 -13.01 9.47 8.83
N MET A 545 -13.09 9.46 7.51
CA MET A 545 -13.68 8.34 6.76
C MET A 545 -12.82 7.08 6.87
N VAL A 546 -11.49 7.20 6.80
CA VAL A 546 -10.55 6.08 6.95
C VAL A 546 -10.64 5.48 8.37
N LEU A 547 -10.69 6.31 9.41
CA LEU A 547 -10.95 5.86 10.78
C LEU A 547 -12.27 5.11 10.87
N TRP A 548 -13.35 5.67 10.31
CA TRP A 548 -14.63 4.97 10.26
C TRP A 548 -14.53 3.60 9.59
N HIS A 549 -13.82 3.47 8.45
CA HIS A 549 -13.59 2.17 7.79
C HIS A 549 -12.74 1.21 8.64
N LEU A 550 -11.75 1.71 9.37
CA LEU A 550 -10.92 0.91 10.28
C LEU A 550 -11.71 0.36 11.46
N HIS A 551 -12.67 1.12 11.98
CA HIS A 551 -13.61 0.69 13.01
C HIS A 551 -14.69 -0.24 12.46
N ASN A 552 -15.09 -0.04 11.21
CA ASN A 552 -16.16 -0.80 10.54
C ASN A 552 -15.62 -1.65 9.39
N ARG A 553 -14.65 -2.53 9.67
CA ARG A 553 -13.91 -3.28 8.63
C ARG A 553 -14.79 -4.10 7.68
N ASP A 554 -15.94 -4.57 8.16
CA ASP A 554 -16.88 -5.37 7.36
C ASP A 554 -17.83 -4.50 6.51
N ALA A 555 -17.79 -3.17 6.65
CA ALA A 555 -18.60 -2.24 5.85
C ALA A 555 -18.27 -2.32 4.35
N PRO A 556 -19.25 -2.09 3.47
CA PRO A 556 -18.99 -1.89 2.04
C PRO A 556 -18.07 -0.69 1.83
N LYS A 557 -16.99 -0.87 1.06
CA LYS A 557 -15.99 0.19 0.83
C LYS A 557 -16.45 1.20 -0.21
N PHE A 558 -17.19 0.71 -1.21
CA PHE A 558 -17.80 1.52 -2.26
C PHE A 558 -19.31 1.35 -2.17
N VAL A 559 -20.01 2.46 -2.10
CA VAL A 559 -21.48 2.52 -2.08
C VAL A 559 -21.90 3.34 -3.28
N GLN A 560 -22.97 2.90 -3.94
CA GLN A 560 -23.50 3.61 -5.11
C GLN A 560 -24.21 4.88 -4.66
N GLN A 561 -24.02 5.96 -5.41
CA GLN A 561 -24.70 7.22 -5.16
C GLN A 561 -25.95 7.33 -6.01
N CYS A 562 -26.98 7.97 -5.47
CA CYS A 562 -28.16 8.30 -6.25
C CYS A 562 -27.83 9.42 -7.25
N ALA A 563 -28.08 9.19 -8.54
CA ALA A 563 -27.87 10.15 -9.62
C ALA A 563 -28.75 11.42 -9.51
N VAL A 564 -29.79 11.40 -8.65
CA VAL A 564 -30.71 12.54 -8.45
C VAL A 564 -30.32 13.38 -7.24
N CYS A 565 -30.16 12.75 -6.07
CA CYS A 565 -29.88 13.47 -4.82
C CYS A 565 -28.43 13.38 -4.36
N SER A 566 -27.57 12.66 -5.09
CA SER A 566 -26.15 12.41 -4.81
C SER A 566 -25.86 11.70 -3.47
N ARG A 567 -26.88 11.27 -2.73
CA ARG A 567 -26.72 10.52 -1.46
C ARG A 567 -26.26 9.09 -1.74
N GLU A 568 -25.40 8.57 -0.87
CA GLU A 568 -25.05 7.14 -0.84
C GLU A 568 -26.30 6.29 -0.55
N ILE A 569 -26.55 5.26 -1.37
CA ILE A 569 -27.69 4.35 -1.22
C ILE A 569 -27.29 3.23 -0.25
N LEU A 570 -27.52 3.46 1.05
CA LEU A 570 -27.08 2.58 2.14
C LEU A 570 -28.11 1.51 2.54
N GLN A 571 -29.40 1.75 2.26
CA GLN A 571 -30.52 0.90 2.67
C GLN A 571 -31.67 0.96 1.65
N GLY A 572 -32.62 0.02 1.77
CA GLY A 572 -33.79 -0.05 0.88
C GLY A 572 -33.44 -0.59 -0.50
N ASN A 573 -34.14 -0.14 -1.54
CA ASN A 573 -33.88 -0.55 -2.92
C ASN A 573 -33.03 0.48 -3.69
N ARG A 574 -31.96 0.01 -4.32
CA ARG A 574 -31.21 0.72 -5.37
C ARG A 574 -31.87 0.44 -6.72
N TYR A 575 -32.30 1.46 -7.43
CA TYR A 575 -32.93 1.37 -8.75
C TYR A 575 -31.89 1.65 -9.84
N HIS A 576 -31.35 0.60 -10.44
CA HIS A 576 -30.25 0.65 -11.40
C HIS A 576 -30.74 0.66 -12.86
N CYS A 577 -30.18 1.51 -13.71
CA CYS A 577 -30.44 1.50 -15.14
C CYS A 577 -29.52 0.49 -15.86
N PRO A 578 -30.03 -0.51 -16.58
CA PRO A 578 -29.20 -1.43 -17.36
C PRO A 578 -28.69 -0.82 -18.67
N THR A 579 -29.16 0.36 -19.07
CA THR A 579 -28.86 1.00 -20.36
C THR A 579 -27.89 2.17 -20.21
N CYS A 580 -28.07 3.01 -19.19
CA CYS A 580 -27.15 4.10 -18.87
C CYS A 580 -26.04 3.60 -17.96
N ALA A 581 -24.79 3.83 -18.35
CA ALA A 581 -23.65 3.62 -17.49
C ALA A 581 -23.78 4.48 -16.21
N ASP A 582 -23.58 3.87 -15.05
CA ASP A 582 -23.54 4.50 -13.71
C ASP A 582 -24.79 5.28 -13.30
N TYR A 583 -25.97 4.88 -13.77
CA TYR A 583 -27.22 5.47 -13.29
C TYR A 583 -27.88 4.58 -12.23
N ASP A 584 -27.83 5.04 -10.99
CA ASP A 584 -28.52 4.46 -9.85
C ASP A 584 -29.41 5.49 -9.17
N MET A 585 -30.59 5.09 -8.71
CA MET A 585 -31.51 5.97 -7.97
C MET A 585 -31.90 5.33 -6.64
N CYS A 586 -31.95 6.13 -5.57
CA CYS A 586 -32.42 5.65 -4.27
C CYS A 586 -33.94 5.49 -4.27
N GLN A 587 -34.45 4.69 -3.32
CA GLN A 587 -35.89 4.45 -3.18
C GLN A 587 -36.69 5.74 -2.96
N GLU A 588 -36.19 6.68 -2.15
CA GLU A 588 -36.86 7.97 -1.89
C GLU A 588 -37.04 8.78 -3.18
N CYS A 589 -35.99 8.91 -4.00
CA CYS A 589 -36.07 9.63 -5.26
C CYS A 589 -36.95 8.89 -6.28
N MET A 590 -36.96 7.56 -6.26
CA MET A 590 -37.82 6.76 -7.13
C MET A 590 -39.31 6.95 -6.81
N THR A 591 -39.66 7.07 -5.53
CA THR A 591 -41.06 7.23 -5.11
C THR A 591 -41.52 8.68 -5.05
N ASN A 592 -40.61 9.66 -5.12
CA ASN A 592 -40.94 11.08 -5.06
C ASN A 592 -41.55 11.56 -6.39
N PRO A 593 -42.83 11.99 -6.42
CA PRO A 593 -43.48 12.45 -7.64
C PRO A 593 -42.87 13.75 -8.20
N GLY A 594 -42.13 14.52 -7.39
CA GLY A 594 -41.44 15.74 -7.82
C GLY A 594 -40.08 15.52 -8.51
N VAL A 595 -39.63 14.27 -8.63
CA VAL A 595 -38.39 13.90 -9.33
C VAL A 595 -38.71 13.46 -10.76
N PRO A 596 -38.08 14.07 -11.79
CA PRO A 596 -38.25 13.63 -13.17
C PRO A 596 -37.88 12.16 -13.36
N ARG A 597 -38.75 11.39 -14.01
CA ARG A 597 -38.48 9.97 -14.27
C ARG A 597 -37.35 9.82 -15.26
N HIS A 598 -36.41 8.92 -14.96
CA HIS A 598 -35.38 8.51 -15.91
C HIS A 598 -36.01 7.83 -17.14
N GLN A 599 -35.44 8.06 -18.32
CA GLN A 599 -36.02 7.63 -19.60
C GLN A 599 -36.01 6.12 -19.80
N HIS A 600 -35.08 5.39 -19.15
CA HIS A 600 -34.98 3.94 -19.24
C HIS A 600 -35.60 3.23 -18.01
N PRO A 601 -36.12 1.99 -18.17
CA PRO A 601 -36.62 1.20 -17.05
C PRO A 601 -35.52 0.86 -16.03
N LEU A 602 -35.80 1.10 -14.75
CA LEU A 602 -34.87 0.81 -13.65
C LEU A 602 -35.17 -0.54 -12.99
N LYS A 603 -34.12 -1.28 -12.65
CA LYS A 603 -34.19 -2.55 -11.91
C LYS A 603 -33.93 -2.33 -10.43
N ALA A 604 -34.85 -2.75 -9.58
CA ALA A 604 -34.67 -2.70 -8.13
C ALA A 604 -33.67 -3.77 -7.66
N ILE A 605 -32.70 -3.34 -6.87
CA ILE A 605 -31.65 -4.16 -6.25
C ILE A 605 -31.69 -3.88 -4.74
N PRO A 606 -32.05 -4.84 -3.89
CA PRO A 606 -32.11 -4.63 -2.45
C PRO A 606 -30.73 -4.39 -1.84
N VAL A 607 -30.60 -3.36 -1.01
CA VAL A 607 -29.38 -2.99 -0.28
C VAL A 607 -29.54 -3.40 1.19
N GLY A 608 -28.60 -4.21 1.68
CA GLY A 608 -28.69 -4.88 2.98
C GLY A 608 -27.87 -4.25 4.10
N ASN A 609 -28.46 -4.10 5.30
CA ASN A 609 -27.84 -3.62 6.54
C ASN A 609 -26.80 -4.61 7.09
N GLN A 610 -25.52 -4.25 7.13
CA GLN A 610 -24.51 -5.06 7.83
C GLN A 610 -23.52 -4.18 8.58
N GLN A 611 -23.71 -3.96 9.89
CA GLN A 611 -22.62 -3.69 10.83
C GLN A 611 -22.94 -4.22 12.24
N ASN A 612 -22.03 -5.06 12.77
CA ASN A 612 -21.96 -5.46 14.18
C ASN A 612 -20.57 -5.06 14.71
N ASN A 613 -20.51 -4.24 15.77
CA ASN A 613 -19.28 -3.90 16.47
C ASN A 613 -18.93 -5.01 17.46
N LEU A 614 -17.80 -5.72 17.27
CA LEU A 614 -17.35 -6.81 18.14
C LEU A 614 -16.25 -6.34 19.11
N THR A 615 -16.37 -6.75 20.38
CA THR A 615 -15.37 -6.53 21.46
C THR A 615 -14.08 -7.33 21.22
N ALA A 616 -13.01 -7.05 22.00
CA ALA A 616 -11.72 -7.73 21.86
C ALA A 616 -11.78 -9.25 22.13
N GLU A 617 -12.56 -9.69 23.14
CA GLU A 617 -12.81 -11.11 23.44
C GLU A 617 -13.51 -11.80 22.26
N GLN A 618 -14.54 -11.14 21.72
CA GLN A 618 -15.29 -11.62 20.55
C GLN A 618 -14.42 -11.67 19.29
N ARG A 619 -13.38 -10.84 19.17
CA ARG A 619 -12.40 -10.92 18.06
C ARG A 619 -11.50 -12.16 18.18
N LYS A 620 -11.02 -12.50 19.39
CA LYS A 620 -10.25 -13.74 19.62
C LYS A 620 -11.09 -15.00 19.36
N GLU A 621 -12.35 -14.97 19.77
CA GLU A 621 -13.30 -16.04 19.49
C GLU A 621 -13.62 -16.13 17.99
N ARG A 622 -13.78 -14.98 17.30
CA ARG A 622 -13.92 -14.92 15.84
C ARG A 622 -12.71 -15.54 15.14
N GLN A 623 -11.47 -15.31 15.60
CA GLN A 623 -10.28 -15.89 14.99
C GLN A 623 -10.24 -17.43 15.10
N ARG A 624 -10.54 -17.98 16.29
CA ARG A 624 -10.67 -19.43 16.46
C ARG A 624 -11.79 -20.00 15.59
N SER A 625 -12.91 -19.30 15.53
CA SER A 625 -14.04 -19.65 14.67
C SER A 625 -13.64 -19.66 13.19
N ILE A 626 -12.86 -18.68 12.71
CA ILE A 626 -12.37 -18.63 11.32
C ILE A 626 -11.55 -19.87 10.99
N GLN A 627 -10.62 -20.28 11.86
CA GLN A 627 -9.80 -21.47 11.63
C GLN A 627 -10.65 -22.74 11.52
N LEU A 628 -11.61 -22.92 12.44
CA LEU A 628 -12.60 -24.00 12.39
C LEU A 628 -13.42 -23.97 11.08
N HIS A 629 -13.81 -22.78 10.62
CA HIS A 629 -14.53 -22.62 9.36
C HIS A 629 -13.66 -22.95 8.14
N MET A 630 -12.34 -22.70 8.15
CA MET A 630 -11.44 -23.08 7.04
C MET A 630 -11.36 -24.61 6.89
N THR A 631 -11.20 -25.34 7.99
CA THR A 631 -11.22 -26.81 7.99
C THR A 631 -12.58 -27.35 7.52
N LEU A 632 -13.67 -26.76 8.01
CA LEU A 632 -15.02 -27.14 7.61
C LEU A 632 -15.30 -26.85 6.13
N LEU A 633 -14.77 -25.75 5.59
CA LEU A 633 -14.93 -25.36 4.19
C LEU A 633 -14.28 -26.38 3.24
N LEU A 634 -13.04 -26.78 3.54
CA LEU A 634 -12.32 -27.83 2.80
C LEU A 634 -13.04 -29.18 2.87
N HIS A 635 -13.48 -29.57 4.07
CA HIS A 635 -14.26 -30.79 4.26
C HIS A 635 -15.57 -30.75 3.46
N ALA A 636 -16.35 -29.67 3.56
CA ALA A 636 -17.62 -29.54 2.87
C ALA A 636 -17.48 -29.52 1.35
N ALA A 637 -16.41 -28.93 0.82
CA ALA A 637 -16.11 -28.89 -0.61
C ALA A 637 -15.77 -30.28 -1.19
N THR A 638 -15.21 -31.18 -0.38
CA THR A 638 -14.75 -32.52 -0.81
C THR A 638 -15.68 -33.65 -0.37
N CYS A 639 -16.53 -33.42 0.64
CA CYS A 639 -17.40 -34.44 1.21
C CYS A 639 -18.49 -34.87 0.23
N LYS A 640 -18.51 -36.15 -0.15
CA LYS A 640 -19.55 -36.73 -1.01
C LYS A 640 -20.73 -37.36 -0.25
N SER A 641 -20.59 -37.57 1.07
CA SER A 641 -21.64 -38.18 1.88
C SER A 641 -22.88 -37.28 2.01
N GLN A 642 -24.05 -37.85 1.75
CA GLN A 642 -25.36 -37.22 2.00
C GLN A 642 -25.76 -37.27 3.48
N LYS A 643 -25.21 -38.22 4.25
CA LYS A 643 -25.40 -38.36 5.71
C LYS A 643 -24.07 -38.21 6.43
N CYS A 644 -23.40 -37.06 6.23
CA CYS A 644 -22.17 -36.77 6.93
C CYS A 644 -22.44 -36.65 8.44
N ALA A 645 -21.61 -37.27 9.27
CA ALA A 645 -21.73 -37.20 10.74
C ALA A 645 -21.57 -35.77 11.28
N SER A 646 -20.90 -34.87 10.54
CA SER A 646 -20.82 -33.45 10.89
C SER A 646 -22.08 -32.70 10.49
N ALA A 647 -22.89 -32.30 11.46
CA ALA A 647 -24.06 -31.44 11.24
C ALA A 647 -23.72 -30.09 10.56
N ASN A 648 -22.49 -29.61 10.74
CA ASN A 648 -22.00 -28.36 10.15
C ASN A 648 -21.60 -28.51 8.67
N CYS A 649 -21.30 -29.73 8.22
CA CYS A 649 -20.98 -30.02 6.82
C CYS A 649 -22.18 -29.74 5.89
N ALA A 650 -23.38 -30.18 6.29
CA ALA A 650 -24.60 -29.93 5.53
C ALA A 650 -24.90 -28.42 5.37
N LYS A 651 -24.73 -27.65 6.44
CA LYS A 651 -24.90 -26.18 6.43
C LYS A 651 -23.88 -25.51 5.49
N MET A 652 -22.61 -25.88 5.58
CA MET A 652 -21.55 -25.30 4.74
C MET A 652 -21.73 -25.65 3.26
N LYS A 653 -22.15 -26.88 2.92
CA LYS A 653 -22.54 -27.26 1.55
C LYS A 653 -23.69 -26.40 1.02
N GLY A 654 -24.67 -26.08 1.86
CA GLY A 654 -25.76 -25.16 1.54
C GLY A 654 -25.25 -23.75 1.18
N LEU A 655 -24.31 -23.22 1.96
CA LEU A 655 -23.69 -21.91 1.69
C LEU A 655 -22.90 -21.90 0.37
N LEU A 656 -22.14 -22.94 0.10
CA LEU A 656 -21.39 -23.10 -1.15
C LEU A 656 -22.33 -23.20 -2.37
N LYS A 657 -23.39 -24.00 -2.27
CA LYS A 657 -24.41 -24.14 -3.32
C LYS A 657 -25.15 -22.81 -3.57
N HIS A 658 -25.42 -22.05 -2.53
CA HIS A 658 -25.98 -20.72 -2.67
C HIS A 658 -25.02 -19.78 -3.41
N GLY A 659 -23.74 -19.74 -3.02
CA GLY A 659 -22.72 -18.89 -3.67
C GLY A 659 -22.57 -19.14 -5.18
N SER A 660 -22.66 -20.40 -5.61
CA SER A 660 -22.58 -20.76 -7.03
C SER A 660 -23.82 -20.35 -7.82
N SER A 661 -25.02 -20.55 -7.27
CA SER A 661 -26.30 -20.36 -7.97
C SER A 661 -26.95 -18.98 -7.77
N CYS A 662 -26.49 -18.17 -6.80
CA CYS A 662 -27.08 -16.87 -6.50
C CYS A 662 -26.80 -15.85 -7.61
N LYS A 663 -27.86 -15.26 -8.17
CA LYS A 663 -27.79 -14.21 -9.20
C LYS A 663 -27.50 -12.81 -8.64
N VAL A 664 -27.87 -12.57 -7.38
CA VAL A 664 -27.68 -11.27 -6.69
C VAL A 664 -26.21 -11.05 -6.32
N LYS A 665 -25.46 -12.12 -6.03
CA LYS A 665 -24.03 -12.10 -5.66
C LYS A 665 -23.71 -11.21 -4.45
N ALA A 666 -22.46 -11.23 -3.98
CA ALA A 666 -22.03 -10.42 -2.84
C ALA A 666 -22.10 -8.92 -3.15
N ASN A 667 -21.67 -8.52 -4.35
CA ASN A 667 -21.66 -7.13 -4.80
C ASN A 667 -23.06 -6.54 -5.02
N GLY A 668 -24.06 -7.37 -5.32
CA GLY A 668 -25.45 -6.94 -5.42
C GLY A 668 -26.22 -7.00 -4.10
N GLY A 669 -25.54 -7.20 -2.97
CA GLY A 669 -26.14 -7.05 -1.63
C GLY A 669 -26.55 -8.34 -0.92
N CYS A 670 -26.34 -9.53 -1.50
CA CYS A 670 -26.76 -10.78 -0.85
C CYS A 670 -25.92 -11.09 0.41
N HIS A 671 -26.57 -11.14 1.57
CA HIS A 671 -25.92 -11.40 2.87
C HIS A 671 -25.25 -12.77 2.95
N VAL A 672 -25.90 -13.80 2.42
CA VAL A 672 -25.36 -15.17 2.39
C VAL A 672 -24.13 -15.23 1.49
N CYS A 673 -24.17 -14.58 0.32
CA CYS A 673 -23.01 -14.44 -0.56
C CYS A 673 -21.86 -13.65 0.09
N LYS A 674 -22.12 -12.53 0.77
CA LYS A 674 -21.08 -11.76 1.46
C LYS A 674 -20.36 -12.62 2.51
N ARG A 675 -21.10 -13.40 3.30
CA ARG A 675 -20.56 -14.28 4.33
C ARG A 675 -19.69 -15.39 3.74
N ILE A 676 -20.16 -16.10 2.71
CA ILE A 676 -19.35 -17.15 2.08
C ILE A 676 -18.16 -16.56 1.32
N TRP A 677 -18.31 -15.39 0.69
CA TRP A 677 -17.22 -14.72 -0.04
C TRP A 677 -16.05 -14.36 0.86
N ALA A 678 -16.30 -13.85 2.07
CA ALA A 678 -15.26 -13.57 3.05
C ALA A 678 -14.46 -14.84 3.42
N LEU A 679 -15.15 -15.97 3.65
CA LEU A 679 -14.49 -17.26 3.93
C LEU A 679 -13.67 -17.75 2.73
N LEU A 680 -14.21 -17.61 1.51
CA LEU A 680 -13.51 -17.98 0.28
C LEU A 680 -12.27 -17.11 0.05
N GLN A 681 -12.32 -15.81 0.37
CA GLN A 681 -11.17 -14.91 0.28
C GLN A 681 -10.07 -15.28 1.26
N ILE A 682 -10.41 -15.56 2.54
CA ILE A 682 -9.45 -16.01 3.54
C ILE A 682 -8.78 -17.31 3.08
N HIS A 683 -9.58 -18.28 2.65
CA HIS A 683 -9.08 -19.54 2.11
C HIS A 683 -8.15 -19.33 0.90
N ALA A 684 -8.58 -18.54 -0.09
CA ALA A 684 -7.82 -18.30 -1.30
C ALA A 684 -6.46 -17.64 -1.05
N ARG A 685 -6.33 -16.81 -0.01
CA ARG A 685 -5.03 -16.22 0.39
C ARG A 685 -4.04 -17.25 0.92
N GLN A 686 -4.53 -18.30 1.58
CA GLN A 686 -3.71 -19.33 2.20
C GLN A 686 -3.55 -20.58 1.31
N CYS A 687 -4.38 -20.71 0.27
CA CYS A 687 -4.43 -21.88 -0.58
C CYS A 687 -3.33 -21.87 -1.65
N LYS A 688 -2.54 -22.95 -1.68
CA LYS A 688 -1.53 -23.20 -2.72
C LYS A 688 -1.90 -24.30 -3.72
N GLU A 689 -3.02 -24.99 -3.49
CA GLU A 689 -3.48 -26.10 -4.35
C GLU A 689 -3.92 -25.59 -5.73
N ASP A 690 -3.27 -26.06 -6.80
CA ASP A 690 -3.63 -25.68 -8.18
C ASP A 690 -5.06 -26.09 -8.53
N ASN A 691 -5.45 -27.32 -8.19
CA ASN A 691 -6.80 -27.83 -8.38
C ASN A 691 -7.58 -27.83 -7.06
N CYS A 692 -7.65 -26.67 -6.42
CA CYS A 692 -8.36 -26.53 -5.15
C CYS A 692 -9.85 -26.91 -5.31
N PRO A 693 -10.40 -27.82 -4.47
CA PRO A 693 -11.80 -28.23 -4.54
C PRO A 693 -12.78 -27.15 -4.03
N VAL A 694 -12.27 -26.11 -3.37
CA VAL A 694 -13.08 -25.03 -2.81
C VAL A 694 -13.59 -24.11 -3.94
N PRO A 695 -14.92 -23.93 -4.09
CA PRO A 695 -15.49 -23.12 -5.16
C PRO A 695 -14.95 -21.67 -5.20
N ASN A 696 -14.70 -21.14 -6.41
CA ASN A 696 -14.15 -19.79 -6.66
C ASN A 696 -12.75 -19.51 -6.07
N CYS A 697 -12.10 -20.45 -5.39
CA CYS A 697 -10.75 -20.26 -4.86
C CYS A 697 -9.77 -19.80 -5.95
N MET A 698 -9.77 -20.51 -7.10
CA MET A 698 -8.92 -20.15 -8.24
C MET A 698 -9.21 -18.74 -8.80
N ALA A 699 -10.48 -18.38 -8.99
CA ALA A 699 -10.86 -17.06 -9.49
C ALA A 699 -10.44 -15.94 -8.53
N ILE A 700 -10.56 -16.16 -7.22
CA ILE A 700 -10.11 -15.20 -6.21
C ILE A 700 -8.58 -15.09 -6.17
N ARG A 701 -7.86 -16.22 -6.28
CA ARG A 701 -6.39 -16.24 -6.40
C ARG A 701 -5.93 -15.49 -7.64
N GLU A 702 -6.58 -15.66 -8.79
CA GLU A 702 -6.26 -14.90 -10.00
C GLU A 702 -6.51 -13.41 -9.82
N ARG A 703 -7.59 -13.01 -9.14
CA ARG A 703 -7.82 -11.60 -8.80
C ARG A 703 -6.71 -11.03 -7.94
N PHE A 704 -6.23 -11.75 -6.93
CA PHE A 704 -5.06 -11.32 -6.14
C PHE A 704 -3.81 -11.22 -7.01
N ARG A 705 -3.60 -12.18 -7.92
CA ARG A 705 -2.49 -12.15 -8.88
C ARG A 705 -2.53 -10.92 -9.77
N GLN A 706 -3.69 -10.51 -10.25
CA GLN A 706 -3.83 -9.31 -11.08
C GLN A 706 -3.57 -8.01 -10.32
N LEU A 707 -4.01 -7.90 -9.07
CA LEU A 707 -3.66 -6.75 -8.22
C LEU A 707 -2.15 -6.66 -7.99
N THR A 708 -1.49 -7.80 -7.76
CA THR A 708 -0.03 -7.88 -7.68
C THR A 708 0.63 -7.46 -9.00
N LEU A 709 0.13 -7.92 -10.15
CA LEU A 709 0.64 -7.51 -11.47
C LEU A 709 0.45 -6.01 -11.74
N GLN A 710 -0.65 -5.41 -11.29
CA GLN A 710 -0.87 -3.97 -11.39
C GLN A 710 0.15 -3.18 -10.58
N GLN A 711 0.41 -3.62 -9.33
CA GLN A 711 1.46 -3.04 -8.49
C GLN A 711 2.84 -3.19 -9.14
N GLN A 712 3.18 -4.40 -9.63
CA GLN A 712 4.43 -4.67 -10.34
C GLN A 712 4.61 -3.79 -11.58
N ALA A 713 3.54 -3.55 -12.35
CA ALA A 713 3.61 -2.67 -13.51
C ALA A 713 3.91 -1.20 -13.13
N MET A 714 3.39 -0.72 -12.00
CA MET A 714 3.74 0.62 -11.48
C MET A 714 5.20 0.67 -11.02
N ASP A 715 5.67 -0.37 -10.35
CA ASP A 715 7.05 -0.46 -9.86
C ASP A 715 8.04 -0.56 -11.02
N ASP A 716 7.70 -1.33 -12.07
CA ASP A 716 8.46 -1.41 -13.32
C ASP A 716 8.53 -0.07 -14.04
N ARG A 717 7.44 0.72 -14.04
CA ARG A 717 7.45 2.07 -14.63
C ARG A 717 8.41 3.00 -13.91
N ARG A 718 8.39 2.98 -12.58
CA ARG A 718 9.29 3.77 -11.72
C ARG A 718 10.74 3.37 -11.95
N ARG A 719 11.04 2.08 -11.97
CA ARG A 719 12.36 1.53 -12.29
C ARG A 719 12.86 1.97 -13.67
N GLN A 720 12.03 1.84 -14.70
CA GLN A 720 12.40 2.24 -16.07
C GLN A 720 12.69 3.74 -16.17
N MET A 721 11.91 4.59 -15.50
CA MET A 721 12.15 6.03 -15.44
C MET A 721 13.46 6.36 -14.71
N MET A 722 13.77 5.63 -13.63
CA MET A 722 15.04 5.76 -12.91
C MET A 722 16.22 5.40 -13.82
N ASN A 723 16.16 4.25 -14.52
CA ASN A 723 17.18 3.85 -15.49
C ASN A 723 17.38 4.92 -16.57
N GLN A 724 16.29 5.47 -17.13
CA GLN A 724 16.35 6.53 -18.13
C GLN A 724 17.02 7.80 -17.60
N THR A 725 16.67 8.22 -16.38
CA THR A 725 17.19 9.45 -15.76
C THR A 725 18.71 9.36 -15.56
N TYR A 726 19.19 8.26 -14.99
CA TYR A 726 20.62 8.07 -14.76
C TYR A 726 21.40 7.78 -16.05
N HIS A 727 20.78 7.13 -17.05
CA HIS A 727 21.40 6.98 -18.38
C HIS A 727 21.57 8.31 -19.11
N GLN A 728 20.66 9.27 -18.91
CA GLN A 728 20.79 10.61 -19.49
C GLN A 728 21.88 11.42 -18.79
N GLN A 729 22.02 11.30 -17.47
CA GLN A 729 23.06 12.00 -16.69
C GLN A 729 24.48 11.45 -16.95
N ALA A 730 24.60 10.18 -17.33
CA ALA A 730 25.87 9.54 -17.64
C ALA A 730 26.35 9.78 -19.08
N ARG A 731 25.53 10.40 -19.93
CA ARG A 731 25.88 10.84 -21.30
C ARG A 731 26.25 12.31 -21.27
#